data_AF-A0A1V1P6K4-F1
#
_entry.id   AF-A0A1V1P6K4-F1
#
_cell.length_a   1.000
_cell.length_b   1.000
_cell.length_c   1.000
_cell.angle_alpha   90.00
_cell.angle_beta   90.00
_cell.angle_gamma   90.00
#
_symmetry.space_group_name_H-M   'P 1'
#
loop_
_entity.id
_entity.type
_entity.pdbx_description
1 polymer ?
#
loop_
_entity_poly.entity_id
_entity_poly.type
_entity_poly.pdbx_seq_one_letter_code
_entity_poly.pdbx_strand_id
1 'polypeptide(L)'
;MYKITYLILIFTSLPLYFVNAKPVAPQKTFNAASIYLTKLCENDKQNHKKHINQIDNAIVGLSKGQNLSDCFQKSQFFKSNEKNQISYISKDLLKLSGSASLVNLHNDQTVLRLTTSQPWQTGYAFIKSPKTIQSFSTFFSFKISEPYYSGADGFVFVIKSEIENLGGYASGLGYSGIKNCIGIEFDSYLNYEYNDPNDHHVGIVLNGDSLHPLDYSYISPDFKNGNTWYVWIDYNGKNLEVRVNHCLARPEKSHLSKQIDIFNILGNDVGFFGFTGATGGYWENHDILEWELKEKFEPIIKNVNVVRYYVDKSIEISGNGLSWETAFKTIHEAVNQAGCLVDIFIKQGNYLINEPIIIQAMQTNIYGGFEGDENDINDRSSNIITTINGQNFVQCFVVENEKKMLLDRLTIINGKSDNGGAIFINNAEVFIKNVIFKHNNALYNGGAIWNFSESILELVNCLFINNQSESNTGGAIYGDYHSNTAIYNCTFFGNSAKTNGGALFLHKSNADIVNSIFWNNKATQESEISIDELSKIDVSFSTIKGYFFGHGNIDDDPNFIDPDADNYHLRVNSPCINVGSEKIERIDFSDLSSNLRQKGRIDMGAYEFQNTFEIIKPNIINIHDNKIEAQGSISISNQAAHDLIVSLKSETINLPLSLTLPSGITNVSFNLTIPETLINEESTCYTMIACIENYVTSTYVLQIDENKTITFTSHNPDWPGYPLLEITDNNNSTENMEIYNLDNSLNDTNSHTHK
;
A
#
# COMPACT_ATOMS: atom_id res chain seq x y z
N MET A 1 -39.98 -4.62 16.96
CA MET A 1 -41.05 -3.80 16.35
C MET A 1 -42.12 -3.36 17.35
N TYR A 2 -42.88 -4.25 18.02
CA TYR A 2 -43.95 -3.83 18.95
C TYR A 2 -43.56 -2.85 20.08
N LYS A 3 -42.35 -2.94 20.64
CA LYS A 3 -41.84 -1.96 21.64
C LYS A 3 -41.52 -0.58 21.04
N ILE A 4 -41.08 -0.53 19.78
CA ILE A 4 -40.76 0.72 19.07
C ILE A 4 -42.06 1.44 18.69
N THR A 5 -43.07 0.69 18.24
CA THR A 5 -44.42 1.22 17.99
C THR A 5 -45.06 1.77 19.27
N TYR A 6 -44.84 1.11 20.42
CA TYR A 6 -45.32 1.57 21.73
C TYR A 6 -44.61 2.86 22.21
N LEU A 7 -43.30 3.00 21.95
CA LEU A 7 -42.53 4.22 22.23
C LEU A 7 -42.97 5.40 21.33
N ILE A 8 -43.21 5.15 20.04
CA ILE A 8 -43.72 6.17 19.10
C ILE A 8 -45.12 6.65 19.53
N LEU A 9 -45.98 5.75 20.02
CA LEU A 9 -47.30 6.10 20.55
C LEU A 9 -47.22 6.98 21.82
N ILE A 10 -46.29 6.69 22.75
CA ILE A 10 -46.10 7.51 23.97
C ILE A 10 -45.59 8.92 23.62
N PHE A 11 -44.69 9.04 22.64
CA PHE A 11 -44.14 10.33 22.22
C PHE A 11 -45.06 11.16 21.32
N THR A 12 -46.04 10.54 20.66
CA THR A 12 -47.04 11.24 19.84
C THR A 12 -48.30 11.64 20.62
N SER A 13 -48.54 11.06 21.81
CA SER A 13 -49.76 11.29 22.61
C SER A 13 -49.62 12.30 23.77
N LEU A 14 -48.49 12.98 23.93
CA LEU A 14 -48.30 14.01 24.97
C LEU A 14 -48.38 15.45 24.43
N PRO A 15 -49.61 15.98 24.20
CA PRO A 15 -49.82 17.41 24.24
C PRO A 15 -51.04 17.75 25.11
N LEU A 16 -50.91 17.82 26.44
CA LEU A 16 -51.96 18.40 27.32
C LEU A 16 -51.54 18.61 28.79
N TYR A 17 -50.33 19.08 29.10
CA TYR A 17 -50.03 19.51 30.49
C TYR A 17 -48.97 20.61 30.59
N PHE A 18 -49.04 21.65 29.75
CA PHE A 18 -48.34 22.91 30.04
C PHE A 18 -49.17 24.10 29.57
N VAL A 19 -50.22 24.43 30.34
CA VAL A 19 -50.82 25.77 30.33
C VAL A 19 -50.09 26.58 31.39
N ASN A 20 -49.50 27.70 30.95
CA ASN A 20 -48.82 28.75 31.74
C ASN A 20 -47.31 28.60 32.01
N ALA A 21 -46.50 28.77 30.96
CA ALA A 21 -45.33 29.68 30.97
C ALA A 21 -44.85 29.92 29.51
N LYS A 22 -44.53 31.17 29.17
CA LYS A 22 -44.07 31.65 27.84
C LYS A 22 -42.51 31.61 27.76
N PRO A 23 -41.87 31.76 26.58
CA PRO A 23 -41.56 30.71 25.61
C PRO A 23 -40.03 30.60 25.32
N VAL A 24 -39.60 29.61 24.53
CA VAL A 24 -38.56 29.65 23.46
C VAL A 24 -38.00 28.23 23.26
N ALA A 25 -38.32 27.66 22.07
CA ALA A 25 -37.72 26.53 21.33
C ALA A 25 -37.33 25.22 22.09
N PRO A 26 -37.64 23.99 21.59
CA PRO A 26 -37.63 23.67 20.16
C PRO A 26 -38.55 22.53 19.68
N GLN A 27 -39.42 22.82 18.70
CA GLN A 27 -40.10 21.77 17.94
C GLN A 27 -39.27 21.28 16.73
N LYS A 28 -38.21 22.01 16.34
CA LYS A 28 -37.32 21.65 15.23
C LYS A 28 -36.22 20.65 15.61
N THR A 29 -35.72 20.66 16.86
CA THR A 29 -34.65 19.74 17.31
C THR A 29 -35.17 18.31 17.51
N PHE A 30 -36.45 18.14 17.83
CA PHE A 30 -37.08 16.82 18.00
C PHE A 30 -37.29 16.08 16.68
N ASN A 31 -37.68 16.78 15.60
CA ASN A 31 -37.84 16.17 14.29
C ASN A 31 -36.49 15.76 13.64
N ALA A 32 -35.42 16.52 13.91
CA ALA A 32 -34.07 16.15 13.44
C ALA A 32 -33.52 14.90 14.14
N ALA A 33 -33.74 14.76 15.45
CA ALA A 33 -33.31 13.58 16.21
C ALA A 33 -34.06 12.31 15.79
N SER A 34 -35.38 12.42 15.50
CA SER A 34 -36.21 11.32 14.99
C SER A 34 -35.73 10.81 13.63
N ILE A 35 -35.38 11.72 12.71
CA ILE A 35 -34.87 11.37 11.37
C ILE A 35 -33.47 10.75 11.45
N TYR A 36 -32.62 11.24 12.35
CA TYR A 36 -31.26 10.70 12.54
C TYR A 36 -31.26 9.31 13.18
N LEU A 37 -32.15 9.06 14.15
CA LEU A 37 -32.32 7.74 14.79
C LEU A 37 -32.92 6.69 13.85
N THR A 38 -33.76 7.11 12.89
CA THR A 38 -34.33 6.23 11.87
C THR A 38 -33.25 5.77 10.89
N LYS A 39 -32.34 6.67 10.46
CA LYS A 39 -31.21 6.33 9.57
C LYS A 39 -30.16 5.41 10.22
N LEU A 40 -29.92 5.55 11.53
CA LEU A 40 -28.97 4.69 12.26
C LEU A 40 -29.45 3.24 12.40
N CYS A 41 -30.76 2.99 12.34
CA CYS A 41 -31.32 1.64 12.51
C CYS A 41 -31.44 0.85 11.20
N GLU A 42 -31.37 1.51 10.04
CA GLU A 42 -31.52 0.85 8.73
C GLU A 42 -30.21 0.22 8.22
N ASN A 43 -29.04 0.71 8.66
CA ASN A 43 -27.75 0.30 8.08
C ASN A 43 -26.92 -0.72 8.89
N ASP A 44 -27.30 -1.08 10.12
CA ASP A 44 -26.46 -1.95 10.95
C ASP A 44 -27.26 -3.00 11.73
N LYS A 45 -27.45 -4.17 11.09
CA LYS A 45 -28.11 -5.33 11.71
C LYS A 45 -27.25 -6.00 12.80
N GLN A 46 -25.94 -5.74 12.89
CA GLN A 46 -25.05 -6.42 13.84
C GLN A 46 -24.96 -5.73 15.21
N ASN A 47 -25.24 -4.43 15.31
CA ASN A 47 -25.10 -3.66 16.56
C ASN A 47 -26.42 -3.33 17.32
N HIS A 48 -27.53 -3.96 16.95
CA HIS A 48 -28.88 -3.63 17.43
C HIS A 48 -29.04 -3.60 18.97
N LYS A 49 -28.34 -4.46 19.71
CA LYS A 49 -28.38 -4.50 21.20
C LYS A 49 -27.62 -3.34 21.86
N LYS A 50 -26.56 -2.85 21.22
CA LYS A 50 -25.70 -1.76 21.73
C LYS A 50 -26.43 -0.42 21.63
N HIS A 51 -27.14 -0.20 20.53
CA HIS A 51 -27.92 1.02 20.31
C HIS A 51 -29.16 1.12 21.20
N ILE A 52 -29.84 0.01 21.52
CA ILE A 52 -30.98 0.00 22.46
C ILE A 52 -30.56 0.49 23.85
N ASN A 53 -29.43 0.02 24.37
CA ASN A 53 -28.95 0.44 25.70
C ASN A 53 -28.52 1.92 25.74
N GLN A 54 -28.01 2.46 24.64
CA GLN A 54 -27.67 3.88 24.54
C GLN A 54 -28.92 4.77 24.52
N ILE A 55 -29.98 4.30 23.85
CA ILE A 55 -31.28 4.98 23.81
C ILE A 55 -31.95 4.96 25.20
N ASP A 56 -31.94 3.83 25.90
CA ASP A 56 -32.52 3.72 27.25
C ASP A 56 -31.84 4.68 28.25
N ASN A 57 -30.52 4.82 28.17
CA ASN A 57 -29.76 5.73 29.04
C ASN A 57 -30.01 7.22 28.70
N ALA A 58 -30.14 7.56 27.43
CA ALA A 58 -30.47 8.92 27.00
C ALA A 58 -31.89 9.32 27.48
N ILE A 59 -32.84 8.39 27.44
CA ILE A 59 -34.21 8.60 27.96
C ILE A 59 -34.18 8.86 29.47
N VAL A 60 -33.39 8.09 30.24
CA VAL A 60 -33.25 8.31 31.69
C VAL A 60 -32.59 9.65 32.01
N GLY A 61 -31.56 10.08 31.25
CA GLY A 61 -30.91 11.38 31.44
C GLY A 61 -31.84 12.56 31.15
N LEU A 62 -32.59 12.49 30.04
CA LEU A 62 -33.58 13.52 29.67
C LEU A 62 -34.73 13.61 30.67
N SER A 63 -35.17 12.48 31.25
CA SER A 63 -36.18 12.47 32.32
C SER A 63 -35.74 13.18 33.60
N LYS A 64 -34.44 13.43 33.76
CA LYS A 64 -33.83 14.18 34.86
C LYS A 64 -33.43 15.61 34.48
N GLY A 65 -33.86 16.10 33.31
CA GLY A 65 -33.60 17.47 32.85
C GLY A 65 -32.20 17.72 32.30
N GLN A 66 -31.45 16.67 31.93
CA GLN A 66 -30.12 16.80 31.32
C GLN A 66 -30.22 17.08 29.82
N ASN A 67 -29.25 17.83 29.27
CA ASN A 67 -29.21 18.16 27.85
C ASN A 67 -28.77 16.95 27.01
N LEU A 68 -29.19 16.90 25.74
CA LEU A 68 -28.94 15.74 24.87
C LEU A 68 -27.44 15.51 24.63
N SER A 69 -26.65 16.59 24.51
CA SER A 69 -25.19 16.54 24.39
C SER A 69 -24.52 15.83 25.58
N ASP A 70 -25.01 16.11 26.79
CA ASP A 70 -24.44 15.60 28.03
C ASP A 70 -24.78 14.11 28.23
N CYS A 71 -25.91 13.66 27.68
CA CYS A 71 -26.34 12.26 27.71
C CYS A 71 -25.51 11.38 26.77
N PHE A 72 -25.07 11.91 25.63
CA PHE A 72 -24.23 11.18 24.67
C PHE A 72 -22.74 11.20 25.05
N GLN A 73 -22.22 12.30 25.61
CA GLN A 73 -20.83 12.37 26.09
C GLN A 73 -20.54 11.41 27.26
N LYS A 74 -21.56 11.01 28.05
CA LYS A 74 -21.41 10.01 29.11
C LYS A 74 -21.53 8.55 28.67
N SER A 75 -21.75 8.27 27.38
CA SER A 75 -21.91 6.91 26.87
C SER A 75 -20.61 6.25 26.37
N GLN A 76 -19.49 6.97 26.38
CA GLN A 76 -18.13 6.42 26.26
C GLN A 76 -17.41 6.55 27.61
N PHE A 77 -17.75 5.70 28.58
CA PHE A 77 -16.94 5.57 29.78
C PHE A 77 -16.48 4.12 29.97
N PHE A 78 -15.18 3.92 29.70
CA PHE A 78 -14.21 3.00 30.32
C PHE A 78 -14.83 1.76 30.99
N LYS A 79 -14.88 0.65 30.26
CA LYS A 79 -15.06 -0.68 30.87
C LYS A 79 -13.69 -1.34 31.04
N SER A 80 -13.44 -1.92 32.21
CA SER A 80 -12.63 -3.13 32.28
C SER A 80 -13.40 -4.22 31.54
N ASN A 81 -12.78 -4.85 30.54
CA ASN A 81 -13.33 -6.09 30.02
C ASN A 81 -13.06 -7.21 31.05
N GLU A 82 -13.96 -8.20 31.13
CA GLU A 82 -13.93 -9.36 32.03
C GLU A 82 -12.71 -10.30 31.84
N LYS A 83 -11.62 -9.84 31.21
CA LYS A 83 -10.44 -10.64 30.81
C LYS A 83 -9.09 -9.99 31.17
N ASN A 84 -8.89 -9.50 32.39
CA ASN A 84 -7.57 -9.03 32.88
C ASN A 84 -6.84 -8.04 31.93
N GLN A 85 -7.60 -7.21 31.20
CA GLN A 85 -7.08 -6.20 30.29
C GLN A 85 -7.47 -4.82 30.83
N ILE A 86 -6.47 -3.96 31.01
CA ILE A 86 -6.68 -2.52 31.20
C ILE A 86 -6.50 -1.91 29.82
N SER A 87 -7.55 -1.31 29.27
CA SER A 87 -7.53 -0.78 27.90
C SER A 87 -7.54 0.75 27.85
N TYR A 88 -7.73 1.45 28.98
CA TYR A 88 -7.89 2.89 28.99
C TYR A 88 -7.54 3.55 30.35
N ILE A 89 -7.11 4.81 30.31
CA ILE A 89 -6.72 5.64 31.46
C ILE A 89 -7.94 6.08 32.28
N SER A 90 -8.16 5.47 33.45
CA SER A 90 -9.24 5.87 34.38
C SER A 90 -8.69 6.32 35.74
N LYS A 91 -9.23 7.43 36.27
CA LYS A 91 -8.93 7.93 37.62
C LYS A 91 -9.20 6.90 38.71
N ASP A 92 -10.15 6.00 38.47
CA ASP A 92 -10.51 4.97 39.44
C ASP A 92 -9.44 3.88 39.55
N LEU A 93 -8.66 3.66 38.48
CA LEU A 93 -7.59 2.65 38.42
C LEU A 93 -6.22 3.19 38.83
N LEU A 94 -6.00 4.50 38.72
CA LEU A 94 -4.69 5.12 38.91
C LEU A 94 -4.55 5.85 40.24
N LYS A 95 -3.44 5.63 40.92
CA LYS A 95 -2.93 6.51 41.97
C LYS A 95 -2.11 7.60 41.31
N LEU A 96 -2.57 8.84 41.44
CA LEU A 96 -1.88 10.03 40.95
C LEU A 96 -1.16 10.73 42.12
N SER A 97 0.04 11.25 41.87
CA SER A 97 0.81 12.05 42.84
C SER A 97 1.64 13.12 42.13
N GLY A 98 2.10 14.12 42.89
CA GLY A 98 2.83 15.26 42.35
C GLY A 98 1.97 16.10 41.39
N SER A 99 2.52 16.49 40.25
CA SER A 99 1.81 17.25 39.21
C SER A 99 0.88 16.40 38.33
N ALA A 100 0.87 15.07 38.49
CA ALA A 100 0.13 14.20 37.60
C ALA A 100 -1.39 14.38 37.75
N SER A 101 -2.07 14.58 36.62
CA SER A 101 -3.52 14.84 36.58
C SER A 101 -4.14 14.36 35.27
N LEU A 102 -5.46 14.21 35.26
CA LEU A 102 -6.21 14.02 34.02
C LEU A 102 -6.63 15.39 33.49
N VAL A 103 -6.28 15.68 32.24
CA VAL A 103 -6.49 16.97 31.59
C VAL A 103 -7.37 16.77 30.35
N ASN A 104 -8.38 17.61 30.17
CA ASN A 104 -9.16 17.65 28.94
C ASN A 104 -8.54 18.67 27.98
N LEU A 105 -8.13 18.21 26.81
CA LEU A 105 -7.60 19.05 25.74
C LEU A 105 -8.75 19.72 24.98
N HIS A 106 -8.42 20.74 24.17
CA HIS A 106 -9.39 21.54 23.40
C HIS A 106 -10.22 20.75 22.38
N ASN A 107 -9.84 19.51 22.08
CA ASN A 107 -10.51 18.59 21.17
C ASN A 107 -11.39 17.55 21.92
N ASP A 108 -11.75 17.81 23.17
CA ASP A 108 -12.48 16.91 24.08
C ASP A 108 -11.74 15.59 24.40
N GLN A 109 -10.45 15.46 24.06
CA GLN A 109 -9.64 14.32 24.46
C GLN A 109 -9.15 14.47 25.90
N THR A 110 -9.42 13.48 26.75
CA THR A 110 -8.81 13.39 28.08
C THR A 110 -7.46 12.68 27.99
N VAL A 111 -6.42 13.28 28.56
CA VAL A 111 -5.06 12.71 28.64
C VAL A 111 -4.59 12.60 30.09
N LEU A 112 -3.67 11.67 30.36
CA LEU A 112 -2.92 11.63 31.62
C LEU A 112 -1.68 12.51 31.47
N ARG A 113 -1.71 13.69 32.06
CA ARG A 113 -0.59 14.61 32.09
C ARG A 113 0.28 14.34 33.30
N LEU A 114 1.53 13.95 33.11
CA LEU A 114 2.48 13.71 34.22
C LEU A 114 3.03 15.03 34.75
N THR A 115 3.52 15.91 33.87
CA THR A 115 3.92 17.28 34.22
C THR A 115 3.26 18.27 33.28
N THR A 116 3.05 19.48 33.77
CA THR A 116 2.75 20.64 32.93
C THR A 116 4.04 21.30 32.48
N SER A 117 3.96 22.04 31.38
CA SER A 117 4.98 22.95 30.84
C SER A 117 5.28 24.10 31.82
N GLN A 118 5.88 23.76 32.95
CA GLN A 118 6.28 24.62 34.06
C GLN A 118 7.59 24.06 34.64
N PRO A 119 8.46 24.91 35.19
CA PRO A 119 9.72 24.45 35.76
C PRO A 119 9.50 23.62 37.04
N TRP A 120 10.46 22.73 37.32
CA TRP A 120 10.59 21.98 38.57
C TRP A 120 9.34 21.16 38.97
N GLN A 121 8.70 20.51 38.00
CA GLN A 121 7.56 19.63 38.23
C GLN A 121 8.01 18.18 38.38
N THR A 122 7.19 17.38 39.07
CA THR A 122 7.35 15.93 39.09
C THR A 122 5.99 15.29 39.29
N GLY A 123 5.63 14.32 38.46
CA GLY A 123 4.32 13.67 38.50
C GLY A 123 4.38 12.16 38.31
N TYR A 124 3.40 11.48 38.91
CA TYR A 124 3.38 10.02 39.04
C TYR A 124 1.97 9.50 38.81
N ALA A 125 1.88 8.40 38.07
CA ALA A 125 0.62 7.72 37.82
C ALA A 125 0.84 6.20 37.79
N PHE A 126 0.36 5.49 38.82
CA PHE A 126 0.52 4.04 38.93
C PHE A 126 -0.82 3.33 39.06
N ILE A 127 -0.94 2.13 38.51
CA ILE A 127 -2.09 1.25 38.78
C ILE A 127 -2.14 0.98 40.29
N LYS A 128 -3.32 1.13 40.92
CA LYS A 128 -3.48 0.99 42.38
C LYS A 128 -3.22 -0.41 42.92
N SER A 129 -3.38 -1.44 42.09
CA SER A 129 -3.20 -2.84 42.47
C SER A 129 -2.03 -3.45 41.71
N PRO A 130 -1.10 -4.15 42.39
CA PRO A 130 0.06 -4.72 41.74
C PRO A 130 -0.36 -5.86 40.80
N LYS A 131 0.38 -6.01 39.70
CA LYS A 131 0.15 -7.00 38.64
C LYS A 131 1.30 -7.99 38.59
N THR A 132 1.07 -9.20 38.07
CA THR A 132 2.16 -10.18 37.93
C THR A 132 3.21 -9.69 36.94
N ILE A 133 4.48 -10.00 37.21
CA ILE A 133 5.62 -9.60 36.38
C ILE A 133 6.30 -10.79 35.68
N GLN A 134 5.74 -12.01 35.79
CA GLN A 134 6.33 -13.21 35.19
C GLN A 134 6.55 -13.05 33.68
N SER A 135 5.58 -12.45 33.00
CA SER A 135 5.67 -11.99 31.62
C SER A 135 4.60 -10.93 31.39
N PHE A 136 4.83 -9.99 30.48
CA PHE A 136 3.83 -8.97 30.15
C PHE A 136 4.04 -8.41 28.75
N SER A 137 2.99 -7.78 28.23
CA SER A 137 3.04 -6.92 27.06
C SER A 137 2.28 -5.65 27.39
N THR A 138 2.90 -4.49 27.16
CA THR A 138 2.27 -3.19 27.35
C THR A 138 2.43 -2.34 26.10
N PHE A 139 1.40 -1.55 25.83
CA PHE A 139 1.38 -0.57 24.76
C PHE A 139 0.90 0.76 25.32
N PHE A 140 1.53 1.86 24.93
CA PHE A 140 0.99 3.18 25.22
C PHE A 140 1.34 4.15 24.10
N SER A 141 0.57 5.23 24.04
CA SER A 141 0.90 6.37 23.19
C SER A 141 1.08 7.63 24.03
N PHE A 142 2.00 8.49 23.62
CA PHE A 142 2.33 9.72 24.34
C PHE A 142 2.58 10.90 23.42
N LYS A 143 2.56 12.11 24.00
CA LYS A 143 3.02 13.36 23.39
C LYS A 143 3.91 14.12 24.37
N ILE A 144 4.99 14.66 23.84
CA ILE A 144 5.77 15.71 24.51
C ILE A 144 5.47 17.02 23.78
N SER A 145 4.92 17.99 24.51
CA SER A 145 4.43 19.25 23.92
C SER A 145 4.76 20.46 24.79
N GLU A 146 4.89 21.62 24.13
CA GLU A 146 5.07 22.96 24.74
C GLU A 146 6.23 23.06 25.75
N PRO A 147 7.35 23.71 25.42
CA PRO A 147 7.74 24.19 24.10
C PRO A 147 8.21 23.01 23.24
N TYR A 148 7.95 23.10 21.93
CA TYR A 148 8.52 22.12 21.00
C TYR A 148 10.04 22.30 20.90
N TYR A 149 10.76 21.20 20.75
CA TYR A 149 12.21 21.11 20.49
C TYR A 149 13.15 21.74 21.54
N SER A 150 12.62 22.29 22.63
CA SER A 150 13.41 22.99 23.67
C SER A 150 12.96 22.68 25.09
N GLY A 151 12.07 21.71 25.23
CA GLY A 151 11.60 21.17 26.50
C GLY A 151 12.60 20.23 27.15
N ALA A 152 12.31 19.87 28.40
CA ALA A 152 13.02 18.89 29.22
C ALA A 152 12.07 18.40 30.34
N ASP A 153 12.33 17.28 31.02
CA ASP A 153 13.51 16.40 30.90
C ASP A 153 13.16 14.99 30.39
N GLY A 154 11.86 14.70 30.22
CA GLY A 154 11.37 13.39 29.82
C GLY A 154 10.60 12.68 30.93
N PHE A 155 10.32 11.40 30.67
CA PHE A 155 9.48 10.56 31.52
C PHE A 155 9.91 9.09 31.47
N VAL A 156 9.41 8.28 32.41
CA VAL A 156 9.77 6.86 32.54
C VAL A 156 8.51 6.02 32.69
N PHE A 157 8.42 4.92 31.93
CA PHE A 157 7.50 3.82 32.23
C PHE A 157 8.14 2.92 33.28
N VAL A 158 7.49 2.72 34.43
CA VAL A 158 8.11 2.13 35.62
C VAL A 158 7.35 0.90 36.10
N ILE A 159 8.09 -0.13 36.51
CA ILE A 159 7.61 -1.26 37.31
C ILE A 159 8.36 -1.25 38.64
N LYS A 160 7.63 -1.14 39.75
CA LYS A 160 8.22 -1.04 41.11
C LYS A 160 7.48 -1.89 42.15
N SER A 161 8.18 -2.31 43.19
CA SER A 161 7.62 -3.14 44.27
C SER A 161 6.66 -2.39 45.22
N GLU A 162 6.84 -1.07 45.40
CA GLU A 162 6.06 -0.25 46.33
C GLU A 162 5.48 1.01 45.67
N ILE A 163 4.26 1.40 46.06
CA ILE A 163 3.52 2.49 45.39
C ILE A 163 3.79 3.90 45.95
N GLU A 164 4.33 4.04 47.17
CA GLU A 164 4.43 5.33 47.89
C GLU A 164 5.67 6.18 47.56
N ASN A 165 6.65 5.64 46.83
CA ASN A 165 7.93 6.32 46.60
C ASN A 165 7.87 7.27 45.38
N LEU A 166 8.22 8.54 45.59
CA LEU A 166 8.49 9.55 44.57
C LEU A 166 10.01 9.59 44.28
N GLY A 167 10.39 9.76 43.03
CA GLY A 167 11.76 10.07 42.60
C GLY A 167 12.05 11.57 42.43
N GLY A 168 13.28 11.88 42.00
CA GLY A 168 13.80 13.25 41.84
C GLY A 168 13.24 14.01 40.63
N TYR A 169 13.35 15.34 40.65
CA TYR A 169 12.99 16.25 39.54
C TYR A 169 14.12 16.37 38.50
N ALA A 170 13.89 17.16 37.44
CA ALA A 170 14.83 17.38 36.32
C ALA A 170 15.34 16.06 35.71
N SER A 171 16.66 15.91 35.51
CA SER A 171 17.33 14.67 35.07
C SER A 171 17.05 13.44 35.95
N GLY A 172 16.39 13.64 37.09
CA GLY A 172 15.82 12.55 37.88
C GLY A 172 14.59 11.90 37.27
N LEU A 173 13.92 12.49 36.27
CA LEU A 173 12.75 11.97 35.52
C LEU A 173 11.55 11.51 36.37
N GLY A 174 11.47 11.95 37.63
CA GLY A 174 10.57 11.40 38.63
C GLY A 174 10.90 9.95 39.02
N TYR A 175 12.05 9.43 38.58
CA TYR A 175 12.48 8.06 38.78
C TYR A 175 13.62 7.94 39.81
N SER A 176 14.53 8.91 39.82
CA SER A 176 15.75 8.89 40.62
C SER A 176 15.47 8.66 42.11
N GLY A 177 16.12 7.66 42.70
CA GLY A 177 15.98 7.29 44.12
C GLY A 177 14.91 6.23 44.43
N ILE A 178 13.99 5.90 43.50
CA ILE A 178 13.05 4.79 43.67
C ILE A 178 13.83 3.47 43.70
N LYS A 179 13.64 2.63 44.73
CA LYS A 179 14.34 1.33 44.84
C LYS A 179 13.47 0.17 44.37
N ASN A 180 14.11 -0.96 44.07
CA ASN A 180 13.46 -2.21 43.68
C ASN A 180 12.52 -1.99 42.49
N CYS A 181 13.09 -1.40 41.43
CA CYS A 181 12.34 -0.99 40.24
C CYS A 181 13.18 -1.10 38.97
N ILE A 182 12.46 -1.22 37.86
CA ILE A 182 12.97 -1.09 36.50
C ILE A 182 12.16 0.00 35.79
N GLY A 183 12.82 0.78 34.95
CA GLY A 183 12.20 1.81 34.14
C GLY A 183 12.62 1.69 32.67
N ILE A 184 11.73 2.15 31.79
CA ILE A 184 12.05 2.47 30.41
C ILE A 184 11.90 3.98 30.25
N GLU A 185 13.03 4.67 30.11
CA GLU A 185 13.06 6.12 30.02
C GLU A 185 12.89 6.59 28.58
N PHE A 186 12.27 7.76 28.44
CA PHE A 186 12.12 8.51 27.21
C PHE A 186 12.73 9.87 27.51
N ASP A 187 14.03 9.95 27.31
CA ASP A 187 14.83 11.11 27.63
C ASP A 187 14.71 12.14 26.52
N SER A 188 14.49 13.39 26.92
CA SER A 188 14.29 14.53 26.04
C SER A 188 15.35 15.63 26.22
N TYR A 189 16.37 15.43 27.06
CA TYR A 189 17.34 16.46 27.39
C TYR A 189 18.77 15.94 27.59
N LEU A 190 19.70 16.43 26.76
CA LEU A 190 21.10 16.04 26.80
C LEU A 190 21.79 16.54 28.07
N ASN A 191 22.03 15.63 29.02
CA ASN A 191 22.85 15.91 30.19
C ASN A 191 24.34 15.60 29.96
N TYR A 192 25.08 16.55 29.35
CA TYR A 192 26.53 16.42 29.10
C TYR A 192 27.36 16.00 30.32
N GLU A 193 26.97 16.44 31.51
CA GLU A 193 27.66 16.17 32.77
C GLU A 193 27.63 14.68 33.17
N TYR A 194 26.69 13.91 32.63
CA TYR A 194 26.45 12.51 32.92
C TYR A 194 26.75 11.57 31.74
N ASN A 195 27.43 12.06 30.69
CA ASN A 195 27.72 11.32 29.45
C ASN A 195 26.48 10.75 28.77
N ASP A 196 25.40 11.50 28.85
CA ASP A 196 24.14 11.20 28.19
C ASP A 196 24.31 11.22 26.66
N PRO A 197 23.77 10.25 25.90
CA PRO A 197 24.19 10.04 24.52
C PRO A 197 23.60 11.07 23.54
N ASN A 198 22.40 11.59 23.80
CA ASN A 198 21.73 12.70 23.11
C ASN A 198 20.47 13.15 23.89
N ASP A 199 19.77 14.17 23.39
CA ASP A 199 18.52 14.68 23.96
C ASP A 199 17.25 13.99 23.41
N HIS A 200 17.36 12.77 22.87
CA HIS A 200 16.25 12.01 22.29
C HIS A 200 16.61 10.52 22.18
N HIS A 201 16.61 9.82 23.32
CA HIS A 201 16.84 8.38 23.36
C HIS A 201 15.84 7.65 24.27
N VAL A 202 15.78 6.34 24.07
CA VAL A 202 15.07 5.41 24.95
C VAL A 202 16.08 4.54 25.67
N GLY A 203 15.91 4.35 26.98
CA GLY A 203 16.88 3.65 27.83
C GLY A 203 16.24 2.67 28.83
N ILE A 204 16.98 1.63 29.23
CA ILE A 204 16.58 0.72 30.32
C ILE A 204 17.29 1.16 31.60
N VAL A 205 16.55 1.61 32.59
CA VAL A 205 17.09 2.13 33.86
C VAL A 205 16.68 1.28 35.05
N LEU A 206 17.54 1.22 36.08
CA LEU A 206 17.37 0.34 37.24
C LEU A 206 17.50 1.08 38.57
N ASN A 207 16.67 0.68 39.53
CA ASN A 207 16.78 1.05 40.94
C ASN A 207 16.95 2.55 41.22
N GLY A 208 16.27 3.36 40.42
CA GLY A 208 16.21 4.80 40.58
C GLY A 208 17.51 5.47 40.16
N ASP A 209 18.24 4.90 39.22
CA ASP A 209 19.37 5.54 38.53
C ASP A 209 18.93 5.87 37.10
N SER A 210 18.51 7.11 36.87
CA SER A 210 18.14 7.62 35.53
C SER A 210 19.33 8.18 34.74
N LEU A 211 20.53 8.21 35.33
CA LEU A 211 21.69 8.83 34.69
C LEU A 211 22.60 7.80 34.00
N HIS A 212 22.37 6.51 34.25
CA HIS A 212 23.20 5.42 33.75
C HIS A 212 22.34 4.26 33.23
N PRO A 213 21.73 4.40 32.04
CA PRO A 213 20.95 3.30 31.46
C PRO A 213 21.82 2.06 31.22
N LEU A 214 21.25 0.90 31.52
CA LEU A 214 21.83 -0.41 31.26
C LEU A 214 21.98 -0.71 29.76
N ASP A 215 21.12 -0.09 28.95
CA ASP A 215 21.09 -0.17 27.49
C ASP A 215 20.27 1.02 26.94
N TYR A 216 20.61 1.53 25.76
CA TYR A 216 19.90 2.65 25.15
C TYR A 216 19.91 2.59 23.61
N SER A 217 18.93 3.25 23.00
CA SER A 217 18.83 3.39 21.55
C SER A 217 18.43 4.82 21.21
N TYR A 218 19.09 5.37 20.19
CA TYR A 218 18.71 6.64 19.58
C TYR A 218 17.35 6.52 18.89
N ILE A 219 16.52 7.55 19.00
CA ILE A 219 15.20 7.61 18.35
C ILE A 219 15.10 8.87 17.51
N SER A 220 14.79 8.73 16.22
CA SER A 220 14.60 9.86 15.31
C SER A 220 13.20 9.82 14.70
N PRO A 221 12.51 10.97 14.52
CA PRO A 221 12.91 12.32 14.96
C PRO A 221 12.85 12.50 16.49
N ASP A 222 13.24 13.68 17.00
CA ASP A 222 13.15 14.06 18.42
C ASP A 222 11.72 13.92 18.97
N PHE A 223 11.58 13.39 20.18
CA PHE A 223 10.29 13.24 20.88
C PHE A 223 9.58 14.57 21.10
N LYS A 224 10.33 15.67 21.26
CA LYS A 224 9.82 17.01 21.58
C LYS A 224 9.16 17.72 20.39
N ASN A 225 8.60 16.98 19.45
CA ASN A 225 8.02 17.48 18.20
C ASN A 225 6.50 17.73 18.25
N GLY A 226 5.83 17.41 19.37
CA GLY A 226 4.37 17.52 19.52
C GLY A 226 3.55 16.43 18.83
N ASN A 227 4.19 15.52 18.10
CA ASN A 227 3.55 14.38 17.45
C ASN A 227 3.22 13.28 18.45
N THR A 228 2.27 12.42 18.08
CA THR A 228 1.97 11.21 18.86
C THR A 228 3.05 10.17 18.63
N TRP A 229 3.58 9.62 19.71
CA TRP A 229 4.49 8.49 19.73
C TRP A 229 3.80 7.26 20.28
N TYR A 230 4.20 6.09 19.78
CA TYR A 230 3.63 4.78 20.10
C TYR A 230 4.73 3.86 20.58
N VAL A 231 4.48 3.19 21.70
CA VAL A 231 5.47 2.37 22.39
C VAL A 231 4.91 0.98 22.65
N TRP A 232 5.71 -0.05 22.37
CA TRP A 232 5.45 -1.42 22.78
C TRP A 232 6.62 -1.91 23.64
N ILE A 233 6.31 -2.41 24.83
CA ILE A 233 7.28 -3.07 25.71
C ILE A 233 6.78 -4.48 25.98
N ASP A 234 7.60 -5.47 25.63
CA ASP A 234 7.26 -6.88 25.78
C ASP A 234 8.33 -7.60 26.60
N TYR A 235 7.89 -8.34 27.61
CA TYR A 235 8.76 -9.14 28.46
C TYR A 235 8.26 -10.58 28.49
N ASN A 236 9.08 -11.51 28.01
CA ASN A 236 8.73 -12.93 27.94
C ASN A 236 9.13 -13.75 29.19
N GLY A 237 9.55 -13.08 30.26
CA GLY A 237 10.11 -13.73 31.46
C GLY A 237 11.63 -13.87 31.45
N LYS A 238 12.30 -13.51 30.34
CA LYS A 238 13.76 -13.53 30.22
C LYS A 238 14.31 -12.35 29.43
N ASN A 239 13.66 -11.99 28.32
CA ASN A 239 14.06 -10.92 27.43
C ASN A 239 13.02 -9.80 27.48
N LEU A 240 13.49 -8.56 27.63
CA LEU A 240 12.71 -7.33 27.55
C LEU A 240 13.01 -6.65 26.23
N GLU A 241 11.97 -6.38 25.45
CA GLU A 241 12.08 -5.66 24.18
C GLU A 241 11.30 -4.36 24.22
N VAL A 242 11.89 -3.30 23.66
CA VAL A 242 11.26 -1.99 23.52
C VAL A 242 11.20 -1.62 22.04
N ARG A 243 10.02 -1.21 21.59
CA ARG A 243 9.77 -0.66 20.26
C ARG A 243 9.13 0.70 20.42
N VAL A 244 9.60 1.66 19.64
CA VAL A 244 9.08 3.02 19.62
C VAL A 244 8.82 3.39 18.16
N ASN A 245 7.71 4.06 17.87
CA ASN A 245 7.42 4.56 16.54
C ASN A 245 6.56 5.82 16.62
N HIS A 246 6.72 6.76 15.69
CA HIS A 246 5.76 7.87 15.50
C HIS A 246 4.54 7.44 14.67
N CYS A 247 4.53 6.17 14.24
CA CYS A 247 3.46 5.45 13.58
C CYS A 247 2.74 4.49 14.51
N LEU A 248 1.43 4.31 14.38
CA LEU A 248 0.73 3.23 15.09
C LEU A 248 1.12 1.83 14.53
N ALA A 249 1.86 1.79 13.42
CA ALA A 249 2.49 0.58 12.91
C ALA A 249 3.60 0.11 13.85
N ARG A 250 3.42 -1.08 14.43
CA ARG A 250 4.40 -1.71 15.31
C ARG A 250 5.67 -2.08 14.53
N PRO A 251 6.87 -1.61 14.91
CA PRO A 251 8.12 -2.01 14.28
C PRO A 251 8.37 -3.53 14.35
N GLU A 252 8.84 -4.12 13.25
CA GLU A 252 9.22 -5.54 13.24
C GLU A 252 10.42 -5.79 14.17
N LYS A 253 11.47 -4.99 14.00
CA LYS A 253 12.68 -5.02 14.84
C LYS A 253 12.50 -4.16 16.10
N SER A 254 12.91 -4.70 17.25
CA SER A 254 12.98 -3.93 18.50
C SER A 254 14.12 -2.92 18.47
N HIS A 255 13.91 -1.76 19.08
CA HIS A 255 14.95 -0.76 19.29
C HIS A 255 15.90 -1.20 20.40
N LEU A 256 15.35 -1.80 21.45
CA LEU A 256 16.10 -2.41 22.55
C LEU A 256 15.69 -3.87 22.73
N SER A 257 16.64 -4.74 23.04
CA SER A 257 16.40 -6.13 23.42
C SER A 257 17.44 -6.56 24.46
N LYS A 258 17.01 -6.77 25.69
CA LYS A 258 17.89 -7.09 26.81
C LYS A 258 17.43 -8.32 27.57
N GLN A 259 18.33 -9.28 27.78
CA GLN A 259 18.11 -10.34 28.76
C GLN A 259 18.20 -9.75 30.17
N ILE A 260 17.12 -9.86 30.93
CA ILE A 260 17.00 -9.22 32.24
C ILE A 260 16.04 -10.01 33.13
N ASP A 261 16.36 -10.09 34.42
CA ASP A 261 15.55 -10.79 35.42
C ASP A 261 14.82 -9.77 36.31
N ILE A 262 13.59 -9.43 35.89
CA ILE A 262 12.78 -8.42 36.59
C ILE A 262 12.36 -8.91 37.98
N PHE A 263 12.20 -10.22 38.19
CA PHE A 263 11.86 -10.79 39.50
C PHE A 263 12.95 -10.49 40.53
N ASN A 264 14.22 -10.73 40.18
CA ASN A 264 15.34 -10.46 41.08
C ASN A 264 15.55 -8.96 41.32
N ILE A 265 15.23 -8.09 40.35
CA ILE A 265 15.33 -6.64 40.52
C ILE A 265 14.27 -6.12 41.50
N LEU A 266 13.02 -6.61 41.40
CA LEU A 266 11.92 -6.17 42.26
C LEU A 266 11.91 -6.87 43.62
N GLY A 267 12.45 -8.09 43.70
CA GLY A 267 12.39 -8.96 44.88
C GLY A 267 10.99 -9.53 45.15
N ASN A 268 10.08 -9.49 44.17
CA ASN A 268 8.69 -9.94 44.29
C ASN A 268 8.17 -10.44 42.93
N ASP A 269 7.12 -11.26 42.92
CA ASP A 269 6.47 -11.79 41.70
C ASP A 269 5.34 -10.90 41.15
N VAL A 270 5.05 -9.81 41.87
CA VAL A 270 4.12 -8.75 41.48
C VAL A 270 4.78 -7.36 41.57
N GLY A 271 4.30 -6.43 40.75
CA GLY A 271 4.80 -5.05 40.71
C GLY A 271 3.71 -4.04 40.32
N PHE A 272 3.91 -2.79 40.70
CA PHE A 272 3.09 -1.66 40.29
C PHE A 272 3.63 -1.09 38.98
N PHE A 273 2.80 -1.12 37.95
CA PHE A 273 3.09 -0.52 36.65
C PHE A 273 2.56 0.92 36.62
N GLY A 274 3.28 1.81 35.95
CA GLY A 274 2.89 3.21 35.83
C GLY A 274 3.91 4.07 35.14
N PHE A 275 3.78 5.37 35.32
CA PHE A 275 4.64 6.38 34.72
C PHE A 275 5.11 7.39 35.77
N THR A 276 6.31 7.89 35.57
CA THR A 276 6.88 9.06 36.25
C THR A 276 7.31 10.08 35.22
N GLY A 277 7.28 11.37 35.52
CA GLY A 277 7.84 12.39 34.64
C GLY A 277 8.31 13.59 35.45
N ALA A 278 9.26 14.35 34.90
CA ALA A 278 9.81 15.53 35.55
C ALA A 278 10.10 16.67 34.57
N THR A 279 10.15 17.87 35.11
CA THR A 279 10.74 19.04 34.46
C THR A 279 11.80 19.65 35.36
N GLY A 280 12.67 20.46 34.79
CA GLY A 280 13.80 21.09 35.43
C GLY A 280 13.82 22.58 35.18
N GLY A 281 15.00 23.10 34.83
CA GLY A 281 15.16 24.50 34.39
C GLY A 281 14.53 24.76 33.02
N TYR A 282 14.46 23.72 32.18
CA TYR A 282 13.59 23.64 31.00
C TYR A 282 12.38 22.75 31.34
N TRP A 283 11.33 22.78 30.55
CA TRP A 283 10.05 22.16 30.92
C TRP A 283 9.26 21.73 29.70
N GLU A 284 8.37 20.74 29.87
CA GLU A 284 7.42 20.31 28.85
C GLU A 284 6.19 19.62 29.45
N ASN A 285 5.11 19.54 28.67
CA ASN A 285 3.98 18.68 28.97
C ASN A 285 4.30 17.24 28.57
N HIS A 286 4.14 16.30 29.51
CA HIS A 286 4.21 14.86 29.25
C HIS A 286 2.82 14.25 29.31
N ASP A 287 2.22 13.98 28.15
CA ASP A 287 0.85 13.45 28.05
C ASP A 287 0.84 12.00 27.60
N ILE A 288 0.30 11.10 28.42
CA ILE A 288 -0.04 9.73 28.00
C ILE A 288 -1.49 9.75 27.48
N LEU A 289 -1.66 9.34 26.22
CA LEU A 289 -2.94 9.41 25.50
C LEU A 289 -3.74 8.10 25.62
N GLU A 290 -3.05 6.97 25.54
CA GLU A 290 -3.62 5.63 25.64
C GLU A 290 -2.64 4.73 26.40
N TRP A 291 -3.16 3.78 27.17
CA TRP A 291 -2.34 2.76 27.81
C TRP A 291 -3.09 1.43 27.91
N GLU A 292 -2.46 0.36 27.41
CA GLU A 292 -2.90 -1.02 27.49
C GLU A 292 -1.84 -1.90 28.15
N LEU A 293 -2.24 -2.73 29.11
CA LEU A 293 -1.38 -3.71 29.77
C LEU A 293 -2.01 -5.11 29.73
N LYS A 294 -1.21 -6.09 29.32
CA LYS A 294 -1.50 -7.53 29.42
C LYS A 294 -0.50 -8.18 30.38
N GLU A 295 -1.02 -8.88 31.38
CA GLU A 295 -0.25 -9.60 32.41
C GLU A 295 0.31 -10.95 31.90
N LYS A 296 0.64 -11.01 30.61
CA LYS A 296 1.27 -12.14 29.91
C LYS A 296 1.96 -11.62 28.65
N PHE A 297 2.99 -12.32 28.19
CA PHE A 297 3.63 -12.04 26.90
C PHE A 297 2.66 -12.32 25.76
N GLU A 298 1.96 -11.27 25.33
CA GLU A 298 1.03 -11.27 24.21
C GLU A 298 1.17 -9.94 23.47
N PRO A 299 2.20 -9.81 22.62
CA PRO A 299 2.47 -8.63 21.81
C PRO A 299 1.20 -7.92 21.35
N ILE A 300 1.03 -6.67 21.79
CA ILE A 300 -0.14 -5.87 21.44
C ILE A 300 0.03 -5.39 20.00
N ILE A 301 -0.91 -5.76 19.15
CA ILE A 301 -1.00 -5.32 17.75
C ILE A 301 -2.24 -4.42 17.66
N LYS A 302 -2.05 -3.20 17.16
CA LYS A 302 -3.14 -2.25 16.95
C LYS A 302 -3.56 -2.35 15.48
N ASN A 303 -4.86 -2.43 15.23
CA ASN A 303 -5.39 -2.35 13.87
C ASN A 303 -5.16 -0.92 13.38
N VAL A 304 -4.28 -0.76 12.40
CA VAL A 304 -4.10 0.52 11.73
C VAL A 304 -4.90 0.47 10.44
N ASN A 305 -5.87 1.37 10.30
CA ASN A 305 -6.52 1.58 9.02
C ASN A 305 -5.62 2.49 8.20
N VAL A 306 -5.36 2.11 6.94
CA VAL A 306 -4.71 2.99 5.99
C VAL A 306 -5.59 4.22 5.81
N VAL A 307 -5.03 5.41 6.02
CA VAL A 307 -5.73 6.66 5.74
C VAL A 307 -5.57 6.94 4.25
N ARG A 308 -6.68 7.25 3.58
CA ARG A 308 -6.66 7.62 2.17
C ARG A 308 -6.89 9.11 2.01
N TYR A 309 -5.98 9.75 1.26
CA TYR A 309 -6.14 11.11 0.81
C TYR A 309 -6.35 11.17 -0.70
N TYR A 310 -7.24 12.06 -1.14
CA TYR A 310 -7.57 12.30 -2.54
C TYR A 310 -7.01 13.64 -2.99
N VAL A 311 -6.45 13.69 -4.20
CA VAL A 311 -5.85 14.90 -4.79
C VAL A 311 -6.47 15.20 -6.15
N ASP A 312 -7.06 16.38 -6.29
CA ASP A 312 -7.67 16.85 -7.53
C ASP A 312 -7.22 18.30 -7.82
N LYS A 313 -6.35 18.48 -8.82
CA LYS A 313 -5.88 19.82 -9.22
C LYS A 313 -6.96 20.73 -9.80
N SER A 314 -8.11 20.18 -10.20
CA SER A 314 -9.19 20.93 -10.85
C SER A 314 -10.08 21.69 -9.85
N ILE A 315 -9.99 21.36 -8.56
CA ILE A 315 -10.78 22.05 -7.52
C ILE A 315 -10.26 23.47 -7.28
N GLU A 316 -11.17 24.38 -6.95
CA GLU A 316 -10.82 25.78 -6.72
C GLU A 316 -10.08 25.97 -5.39
N ILE A 317 -10.60 25.37 -4.32
CA ILE A 317 -10.14 25.49 -2.93
C ILE A 317 -9.90 24.09 -2.37
N SER A 318 -8.77 23.91 -1.69
CA SER A 318 -8.40 22.65 -1.06
C SER A 318 -9.35 22.28 0.08
N GLY A 319 -9.77 21.01 0.14
CA GLY A 319 -10.59 20.45 1.21
C GLY A 319 -9.75 19.81 2.32
N ASN A 320 -10.24 18.69 2.88
CA ASN A 320 -9.56 17.91 3.92
C ASN A 320 -8.91 16.62 3.40
N GLY A 321 -9.03 16.35 2.11
CA GLY A 321 -8.51 15.20 1.40
C GLY A 321 -9.26 13.88 1.61
N LEU A 322 -10.36 13.80 2.37
CA LEU A 322 -10.95 12.51 2.77
C LEU A 322 -11.96 11.92 1.77
N SER A 323 -12.30 12.65 0.71
CA SER A 323 -13.07 12.18 -0.44
C SER A 323 -12.71 13.00 -1.69
N TRP A 324 -13.15 12.58 -2.87
CA TRP A 324 -12.99 13.39 -4.08
C TRP A 324 -13.65 14.77 -4.01
N GLU A 325 -14.82 14.90 -3.36
CA GLU A 325 -15.49 16.20 -3.17
C GLU A 325 -14.75 17.12 -2.20
N THR A 326 -13.93 16.54 -1.32
CA THR A 326 -13.15 17.27 -0.32
C THR A 326 -11.65 17.12 -0.56
N ALA A 327 -11.23 16.79 -1.79
CA ALA A 327 -9.85 16.50 -2.13
C ALA A 327 -8.89 17.64 -1.77
N PHE A 328 -7.62 17.31 -1.60
CA PHE A 328 -6.56 18.30 -1.63
C PHE A 328 -6.35 18.80 -3.05
N LYS A 329 -6.01 20.08 -3.21
CA LYS A 329 -5.76 20.66 -4.53
C LYS A 329 -4.39 20.27 -5.05
N THR A 330 -3.41 20.11 -4.16
CA THR A 330 -2.03 19.78 -4.51
C THR A 330 -1.57 18.50 -3.83
N ILE A 331 -0.55 17.88 -4.43
CA ILE A 331 0.09 16.70 -3.86
C ILE A 331 0.83 17.07 -2.56
N HIS A 332 1.43 18.27 -2.51
CA HIS A 332 2.09 18.81 -1.32
C HIS A 332 1.15 18.90 -0.13
N GLU A 333 -0.09 19.37 -0.32
CA GLU A 333 -1.07 19.44 0.77
C GLU A 333 -1.39 18.03 1.31
N ALA A 334 -1.57 17.04 0.44
CA ALA A 334 -1.82 15.66 0.86
C ALA A 334 -0.63 15.04 1.59
N VAL A 335 0.60 15.25 1.09
CA VAL A 335 1.83 14.75 1.70
C VAL A 335 2.13 15.44 3.02
N ASN A 336 1.94 16.76 3.11
CA ASN A 336 2.13 17.51 4.36
C ASN A 336 1.10 17.11 5.43
N GLN A 337 -0.08 16.66 5.00
CA GLN A 337 -1.08 16.10 5.90
C GLN A 337 -0.83 14.62 6.22
N ALA A 338 -0.06 13.91 5.38
CA ALA A 338 0.21 12.49 5.53
C ALA A 338 0.92 12.24 6.86
N GLY A 339 0.24 11.47 7.72
CA GLY A 339 0.85 10.87 8.89
C GLY A 339 1.47 9.55 8.47
N CYS A 340 0.92 8.47 9.01
CA CYS A 340 1.51 7.16 8.90
C CYS A 340 0.55 6.19 8.23
N LEU A 341 1.05 5.26 7.40
CA LEU A 341 0.19 4.33 6.64
C LEU A 341 -0.85 5.08 5.80
N VAL A 342 -0.37 5.85 4.83
CA VAL A 342 -1.20 6.73 3.99
C VAL A 342 -1.16 6.28 2.53
N ASP A 343 -2.34 6.19 1.92
CA ASP A 343 -2.47 6.10 0.46
C ASP A 343 -2.92 7.46 -0.09
N ILE A 344 -2.21 7.99 -1.07
CA ILE A 344 -2.56 9.22 -1.77
C ILE A 344 -3.04 8.87 -3.19
N PHE A 345 -4.32 9.08 -3.46
CA PHE A 345 -4.95 8.86 -4.75
C PHE A 345 -4.99 10.17 -5.53
N ILE A 346 -4.32 10.20 -6.67
CA ILE A 346 -4.18 11.40 -7.48
C ILE A 346 -5.00 11.25 -8.76
N LYS A 347 -6.00 12.12 -8.89
CA LYS A 347 -6.81 12.23 -10.11
C LYS A 347 -5.93 12.52 -11.31
N GLN A 348 -6.42 12.16 -12.49
CA GLN A 348 -5.74 12.39 -13.74
C GLN A 348 -5.44 13.87 -14.00
N GLY A 349 -4.38 14.10 -14.77
CA GLY A 349 -3.98 15.42 -15.22
C GLY A 349 -2.51 15.71 -14.99
N ASN A 350 -2.09 16.89 -15.48
CA ASN A 350 -0.71 17.36 -15.39
C ASN A 350 -0.52 18.29 -14.18
N TYR A 351 0.11 17.79 -13.13
CA TYR A 351 0.42 18.47 -11.88
C TYR A 351 1.77 19.17 -12.00
N LEU A 352 1.74 20.50 -12.11
CA LEU A 352 2.94 21.33 -12.12
C LEU A 352 3.38 21.56 -10.68
N ILE A 353 4.63 21.21 -10.37
CA ILE A 353 5.22 21.42 -9.04
C ILE A 353 6.32 22.47 -9.10
N ASN A 354 6.41 23.28 -8.05
CA ASN A 354 7.35 24.38 -7.90
C ASN A 354 8.40 24.15 -6.81
N GLU A 355 8.21 23.10 -6.01
CA GLU A 355 9.15 22.63 -4.99
C GLU A 355 9.08 21.09 -4.89
N PRO A 356 10.14 20.43 -4.39
CA PRO A 356 10.14 18.98 -4.27
C PRO A 356 9.03 18.47 -3.35
N ILE A 357 8.43 17.34 -3.69
CA ILE A 357 7.53 16.59 -2.81
C ILE A 357 8.42 15.78 -1.86
N ILE A 358 8.48 16.21 -0.59
CA ILE A 358 9.34 15.60 0.43
C ILE A 358 8.56 14.51 1.17
N ILE A 359 9.03 13.27 1.08
CA ILE A 359 8.48 12.10 1.77
C ILE A 359 9.45 11.69 2.88
N GLN A 360 9.02 11.88 4.13
CA GLN A 360 9.72 11.48 5.35
C GLN A 360 8.84 10.62 6.27
N ALA A 361 7.63 10.30 5.82
CA ALA A 361 6.58 9.69 6.61
C ALA A 361 6.57 8.17 6.44
N MET A 362 6.49 7.40 7.54
CA MET A 362 6.52 5.93 7.49
C MET A 362 5.28 5.35 6.80
N GLN A 363 5.47 4.92 5.55
CA GLN A 363 4.52 4.25 4.65
C GLN A 363 3.52 5.17 3.96
N THR A 364 4.02 6.09 3.12
CA THR A 364 3.20 6.90 2.21
C THR A 364 3.26 6.34 0.79
N ASN A 365 2.17 5.72 0.34
CA ASN A 365 2.03 5.26 -1.03
C ASN A 365 1.33 6.30 -1.88
N ILE A 366 1.76 6.48 -3.13
CA ILE A 366 1.20 7.45 -4.06
C ILE A 366 0.79 6.74 -5.35
N TYR A 367 -0.47 6.93 -5.71
CA TYR A 367 -1.11 6.26 -6.83
C TYR A 367 -1.68 7.30 -7.80
N GLY A 368 -1.33 7.19 -9.07
CA GLY A 368 -2.01 7.89 -10.16
C GLY A 368 -3.04 7.00 -10.87
N GLY A 369 -3.65 7.55 -11.91
CA GLY A 369 -4.55 6.83 -12.80
C GLY A 369 -6.02 6.80 -12.35
N PHE A 370 -6.50 7.85 -11.68
CA PHE A 370 -7.89 7.97 -11.22
C PHE A 370 -8.69 9.00 -12.02
N GLU A 371 -9.93 8.67 -12.36
CA GLU A 371 -10.92 9.57 -12.96
C GLU A 371 -11.50 10.57 -11.94
N GLY A 372 -11.54 10.19 -10.65
CA GLY A 372 -12.03 11.03 -9.57
C GLY A 372 -13.40 10.63 -9.03
N ASP A 373 -13.79 9.36 -9.20
CA ASP A 373 -15.00 8.76 -8.65
C ASP A 373 -14.74 7.39 -7.97
N GLU A 374 -13.50 6.91 -8.02
CA GLU A 374 -13.07 5.61 -7.50
C GLU A 374 -12.80 5.64 -5.99
N ASN A 375 -13.10 4.53 -5.31
CA ASN A 375 -12.77 4.38 -3.88
C ASN A 375 -11.78 3.25 -3.62
N ASP A 376 -11.41 2.46 -4.62
CA ASP A 376 -10.42 1.39 -4.53
C ASP A 376 -9.38 1.50 -5.65
N ILE A 377 -8.17 0.98 -5.40
CA ILE A 377 -7.08 0.97 -6.38
C ILE A 377 -7.41 0.13 -7.63
N ASN A 378 -8.28 -0.87 -7.48
CA ASN A 378 -8.69 -1.78 -8.54
C ASN A 378 -9.79 -1.18 -9.45
N ASP A 379 -10.40 -0.07 -9.05
CA ASP A 379 -11.43 0.62 -9.84
C ASP A 379 -10.80 1.48 -10.96
N ARG A 380 -9.47 1.67 -10.95
CA ARG A 380 -8.75 2.52 -11.91
C ARG A 380 -8.84 2.00 -13.33
N SER A 381 -9.23 2.88 -14.25
CA SER A 381 -9.16 2.62 -15.68
C SER A 381 -7.70 2.62 -16.18
N SER A 382 -7.37 1.73 -17.14
CA SER A 382 -5.99 1.50 -17.61
C SER A 382 -5.40 2.65 -18.44
N ASN A 383 -6.23 3.51 -19.02
CA ASN A 383 -5.80 4.56 -19.95
C ASN A 383 -5.63 5.95 -19.28
N ILE A 384 -5.70 5.99 -17.96
CA ILE A 384 -5.75 7.24 -17.21
C ILE A 384 -4.35 7.67 -16.79
N ILE A 385 -4.00 8.91 -17.15
CA ILE A 385 -2.64 9.43 -16.98
C ILE A 385 -2.63 10.51 -15.90
N THR A 386 -1.82 10.28 -14.87
CA THR A 386 -1.43 11.28 -13.88
C THR A 386 0.02 11.67 -14.11
N THR A 387 0.26 12.92 -14.50
CA THR A 387 1.60 13.46 -14.76
C THR A 387 2.04 14.37 -13.62
N ILE A 388 3.26 14.16 -13.12
CA ILE A 388 3.96 15.05 -12.19
C ILE A 388 5.10 15.71 -12.96
N ASN A 389 5.08 17.04 -13.03
CA ASN A 389 5.94 17.80 -13.92
C ASN A 389 6.79 18.80 -13.14
N GLY A 390 8.10 18.56 -13.09
CA GLY A 390 9.10 19.40 -12.43
C GLY A 390 9.47 20.68 -13.20
N GLN A 391 8.85 20.91 -14.36
CA GLN A 391 8.95 22.15 -15.15
C GLN A 391 10.37 22.54 -15.58
N ASN A 392 11.29 21.57 -15.66
CA ASN A 392 12.72 21.74 -15.92
C ASN A 392 13.44 22.60 -14.86
N PHE A 393 12.86 22.72 -13.66
CA PHE A 393 13.40 23.57 -12.60
C PHE A 393 13.47 22.88 -11.23
N VAL A 394 12.69 21.82 -11.02
CA VAL A 394 12.45 21.25 -9.68
C VAL A 394 12.70 19.74 -9.69
N GLN A 395 13.35 19.23 -8.65
CA GLN A 395 13.38 17.80 -8.35
C GLN A 395 11.99 17.34 -7.91
N CYS A 396 11.41 16.32 -8.56
CA CYS A 396 10.02 15.98 -8.28
C CYS A 396 9.80 15.41 -6.86
N PHE A 397 10.63 14.46 -6.45
CA PHE A 397 10.51 13.79 -5.16
C PHE A 397 11.85 13.74 -4.42
N VAL A 398 11.76 13.88 -3.09
CA VAL A 398 12.84 13.60 -2.15
C VAL A 398 12.30 12.61 -1.13
N VAL A 399 12.88 11.41 -1.07
CA VAL A 399 12.43 10.33 -0.18
C VAL A 399 13.56 10.01 0.80
N GLU A 400 13.30 10.25 2.09
CA GLU A 400 14.32 10.10 3.13
C GLU A 400 13.81 9.26 4.30
N ASN A 401 14.63 8.30 4.75
CA ASN A 401 14.36 7.45 5.92
C ASN A 401 13.03 6.67 5.84
N GLU A 402 12.47 6.55 4.64
CA GLU A 402 11.18 5.92 4.41
C GLU A 402 11.35 4.41 4.28
N LYS A 403 10.65 3.62 5.06
CA LYS A 403 10.89 2.17 5.15
C LYS A 403 10.07 1.33 4.19
N LYS A 404 9.05 1.91 3.55
CA LYS A 404 8.31 1.26 2.45
C LYS A 404 7.37 2.26 1.78
N MET A 405 7.75 2.75 0.61
CA MET A 405 6.91 3.60 -0.22
C MET A 405 6.61 2.94 -1.56
N LEU A 406 5.36 3.01 -2.02
CA LEU A 406 4.96 2.61 -3.36
C LEU A 406 4.61 3.82 -4.22
N LEU A 407 5.21 3.91 -5.41
CA LEU A 407 4.76 4.76 -6.51
C LEU A 407 4.13 3.90 -7.61
N ASP A 408 2.92 4.23 -8.05
CA ASP A 408 2.21 3.45 -9.06
C ASP A 408 1.39 4.28 -10.04
N ARG A 409 1.48 3.95 -11.34
CA ARG A 409 0.75 4.59 -12.46
C ARG A 409 0.94 6.10 -12.55
N LEU A 410 2.19 6.55 -12.56
CA LEU A 410 2.56 7.95 -12.68
C LEU A 410 3.41 8.20 -13.93
N THR A 411 3.34 9.40 -14.47
CA THR A 411 4.33 9.90 -15.43
C THR A 411 5.10 11.05 -14.78
N ILE A 412 6.40 10.88 -14.54
CA ILE A 412 7.25 11.88 -13.90
C ILE A 412 8.18 12.49 -14.95
N ILE A 413 7.99 13.79 -15.21
CA ILE A 413 8.65 14.47 -16.32
C ILE A 413 9.31 15.78 -15.93
N ASN A 414 10.32 16.15 -16.72
CA ASN A 414 11.00 17.45 -16.63
C ASN A 414 11.48 17.79 -15.21
N GLY A 415 11.82 16.78 -14.40
CA GLY A 415 12.49 17.00 -13.13
C GLY A 415 13.90 17.55 -13.37
N LYS A 416 14.33 18.52 -12.56
CA LYS A 416 15.68 19.08 -12.63
C LYS A 416 16.32 19.27 -11.26
N SER A 417 17.54 18.76 -11.10
CA SER A 417 18.32 18.88 -9.86
C SER A 417 19.83 18.75 -10.13
N ASP A 418 20.63 18.84 -9.08
CA ASP A 418 22.06 18.52 -9.17
C ASP A 418 22.30 17.00 -9.30
N ASN A 419 21.52 16.19 -8.58
CA ASN A 419 21.57 14.73 -8.63
C ASN A 419 20.17 14.14 -8.49
N GLY A 420 19.81 13.16 -9.30
CA GLY A 420 18.46 12.59 -9.32
C GLY A 420 17.44 13.59 -9.85
N GLY A 421 17.41 13.83 -11.17
CA GLY A 421 16.58 14.92 -11.74
C GLY A 421 15.10 14.82 -11.35
N ALA A 422 14.56 13.60 -11.29
CA ALA A 422 13.19 13.31 -10.83
C ALA A 422 13.12 12.98 -9.34
N ILE A 423 13.90 12.01 -8.87
CA ILE A 423 13.78 11.45 -7.53
C ILE A 423 15.16 11.33 -6.87
N PHE A 424 15.27 11.80 -5.63
CA PHE A 424 16.36 11.46 -4.73
C PHE A 424 15.86 10.52 -3.63
N ILE A 425 16.58 9.41 -3.41
CA ILE A 425 16.26 8.38 -2.41
C ILE A 425 17.45 8.26 -1.47
N ASN A 426 17.22 8.41 -0.16
CA ASN A 426 18.25 8.38 0.87
C ASN A 426 17.82 7.58 2.10
N ASN A 427 18.59 6.54 2.45
CA ASN A 427 18.28 5.62 3.55
C ASN A 427 16.83 5.09 3.53
N ALA A 428 16.29 4.82 2.34
CA ALA A 428 14.87 4.51 2.14
C ALA A 428 14.64 3.27 1.26
N GLU A 429 13.45 2.68 1.37
CA GLU A 429 12.97 1.55 0.56
C GLU A 429 11.79 2.00 -0.32
N VAL A 430 12.02 2.09 -1.63
CA VAL A 430 11.07 2.64 -2.60
C VAL A 430 10.79 1.61 -3.68
N PHE A 431 9.51 1.27 -3.81
CA PHE A 431 8.96 0.40 -4.84
C PHE A 431 8.26 1.28 -5.87
N ILE A 432 8.66 1.19 -7.13
CA ILE A 432 8.12 2.00 -8.22
C ILE A 432 7.64 1.04 -9.31
N LYS A 433 6.33 1.08 -9.59
CA LYS A 433 5.73 0.21 -10.59
C LYS A 433 4.87 0.96 -11.58
N ASN A 434 4.86 0.53 -12.84
CA ASN A 434 4.06 1.14 -13.90
C ASN A 434 4.28 2.66 -14.01
N VAL A 435 5.53 3.13 -13.85
CA VAL A 435 5.88 4.55 -13.89
C VAL A 435 6.71 4.87 -15.14
N ILE A 436 6.42 6.02 -15.75
CA ILE A 436 7.18 6.57 -16.87
C ILE A 436 8.03 7.74 -16.36
N PHE A 437 9.35 7.65 -16.55
CA PHE A 437 10.31 8.74 -16.31
C PHE A 437 10.78 9.31 -17.63
N LYS A 438 10.45 10.57 -17.93
CA LYS A 438 10.76 11.17 -19.22
C LYS A 438 11.35 12.58 -19.13
N HIS A 439 12.44 12.82 -19.85
CA HIS A 439 13.09 14.14 -19.93
C HIS A 439 13.49 14.73 -18.56
N ASN A 440 13.81 13.87 -17.59
CA ASN A 440 14.38 14.34 -16.32
C ASN A 440 15.88 14.56 -16.49
N ASN A 441 16.41 15.58 -15.81
CA ASN A 441 17.74 16.07 -16.06
C ASN A 441 18.48 16.41 -14.75
N ALA A 442 19.60 15.74 -14.50
CA ALA A 442 20.51 16.05 -13.41
C ALA A 442 21.78 16.73 -13.93
N LEU A 443 22.31 17.70 -13.17
CA LEU A 443 23.60 18.31 -13.51
C LEU A 443 24.74 17.29 -13.43
N TYR A 444 24.77 16.47 -12.37
CA TYR A 444 25.85 15.54 -12.08
C TYR A 444 25.43 14.10 -12.27
N ASN A 445 24.63 13.49 -11.39
CA ASN A 445 24.40 12.04 -11.43
C ASN A 445 22.92 11.67 -11.43
N GLY A 446 22.56 10.59 -12.12
CA GLY A 446 21.21 10.04 -12.09
C GLY A 446 20.21 10.99 -12.74
N GLY A 447 20.14 11.01 -14.08
CA GLY A 447 19.27 11.96 -14.78
C GLY A 447 17.81 11.91 -14.36
N ALA A 448 17.31 10.72 -14.00
CA ALA A 448 16.02 10.56 -13.34
C ALA A 448 16.17 10.29 -11.83
N ILE A 449 16.90 9.25 -11.43
CA ILE A 449 16.91 8.78 -10.04
C ILE A 449 18.33 8.74 -9.48
N TRP A 450 18.51 9.26 -8.27
CA TRP A 450 19.68 9.00 -7.44
C TRP A 450 19.28 8.13 -6.25
N ASN A 451 19.77 6.88 -6.24
CA ASN A 451 19.55 5.92 -5.17
C ASN A 451 20.77 5.86 -4.24
N PHE A 452 20.69 6.51 -3.08
CA PHE A 452 21.83 6.82 -2.21
C PHE A 452 21.73 6.17 -0.84
N SER A 453 22.88 5.78 -0.28
CA SER A 453 23.08 5.42 1.14
C SER A 453 22.20 4.28 1.64
N GLU A 454 22.64 3.05 1.42
CA GLU A 454 21.96 1.81 1.89
C GLU A 454 20.48 1.68 1.46
N SER A 455 20.03 2.54 0.54
CA SER A 455 18.66 2.54 0.03
C SER A 455 18.37 1.34 -0.86
N ILE A 456 17.10 0.92 -0.87
CA ILE A 456 16.57 -0.14 -1.73
C ILE A 456 15.62 0.50 -2.73
N LEU A 457 15.91 0.34 -4.02
CA LEU A 457 15.05 0.74 -5.11
C LEU A 457 14.60 -0.49 -5.88
N GLU A 458 13.30 -0.64 -6.07
CA GLU A 458 12.73 -1.69 -6.91
C GLU A 458 11.86 -1.08 -8.00
N LEU A 459 12.11 -1.52 -9.24
CA LEU A 459 11.46 -1.03 -10.45
C LEU A 459 10.76 -2.19 -11.16
N VAL A 460 9.46 -2.03 -11.44
CA VAL A 460 8.65 -3.04 -12.14
C VAL A 460 7.82 -2.40 -13.23
N ASN A 461 7.90 -2.88 -14.47
CA ASN A 461 7.14 -2.34 -15.62
C ASN A 461 7.36 -0.83 -15.83
N CYS A 462 8.56 -0.34 -15.55
CA CYS A 462 8.87 1.09 -15.66
C CYS A 462 9.52 1.41 -17.01
N LEU A 463 9.30 2.64 -17.47
CA LEU A 463 9.84 3.14 -18.73
C LEU A 463 10.68 4.40 -18.48
N PHE A 464 11.96 4.37 -18.85
CA PHE A 464 12.90 5.50 -18.70
C PHE A 464 13.32 6.02 -20.07
N ILE A 465 12.84 7.22 -20.42
CA ILE A 465 13.00 7.80 -21.75
C ILE A 465 13.75 9.12 -21.69
N ASN A 466 14.84 9.22 -22.44
CA ASN A 466 15.53 10.49 -22.68
C ASN A 466 15.84 11.28 -21.38
N ASN A 467 16.18 10.57 -20.30
CA ASN A 467 16.68 11.20 -19.08
C ASN A 467 18.18 11.48 -19.24
N GLN A 468 18.68 12.53 -18.58
CA GLN A 468 20.03 13.04 -18.83
C GLN A 468 20.80 13.37 -17.56
N SER A 469 22.04 12.90 -17.50
CA SER A 469 23.11 13.45 -16.66
C SER A 469 24.00 14.35 -17.53
N GLU A 470 24.02 15.66 -17.26
CA GLU A 470 24.71 16.64 -18.11
C GLU A 470 26.24 16.55 -18.01
N SER A 471 26.76 16.30 -16.80
CA SER A 471 28.20 16.45 -16.51
C SER A 471 28.88 15.19 -15.99
N ASN A 472 28.16 14.14 -15.60
CA ASN A 472 28.78 12.93 -15.06
C ASN A 472 28.08 11.63 -15.51
N THR A 473 27.70 10.75 -14.58
CA THR A 473 27.33 9.35 -14.84
C THR A 473 25.86 9.04 -14.59
N GLY A 474 25.38 7.91 -15.12
CA GLY A 474 24.04 7.39 -14.82
C GLY A 474 22.94 8.24 -15.45
N GLY A 475 22.76 8.12 -16.76
CA GLY A 475 21.86 9.01 -17.50
C GLY A 475 20.39 8.86 -17.10
N ALA A 476 19.97 7.70 -16.62
CA ALA A 476 18.70 7.51 -15.95
C ALA A 476 18.88 7.33 -14.43
N ILE A 477 19.68 6.35 -14.01
CA ILE A 477 19.81 5.96 -12.61
C ILE A 477 21.28 5.96 -12.20
N TYR A 478 21.54 6.52 -11.02
CA TYR A 478 22.83 6.42 -10.34
C TYR A 478 22.63 5.80 -8.95
N GLY A 479 23.24 4.64 -8.71
CA GLY A 479 23.26 3.97 -7.41
C GLY A 479 24.57 4.26 -6.68
N ASP A 480 24.50 4.70 -5.43
CA ASP A 480 25.68 5.09 -4.65
C ASP A 480 25.58 4.70 -3.17
N TYR A 481 26.76 4.44 -2.59
CA TYR A 481 26.97 4.23 -1.16
C TYR A 481 26.18 3.05 -0.61
N HIS A 482 26.49 1.84 -1.11
CA HIS A 482 25.90 0.58 -0.66
C HIS A 482 24.40 0.46 -0.92
N SER A 483 23.86 1.20 -1.89
CA SER A 483 22.46 1.03 -2.29
C SER A 483 22.26 -0.23 -3.15
N ASN A 484 21.02 -0.72 -3.19
CA ASN A 484 20.63 -1.87 -3.98
C ASN A 484 19.48 -1.47 -4.93
N THR A 485 19.59 -1.88 -6.19
CA THR A 485 18.60 -1.58 -7.23
C THR A 485 18.13 -2.85 -7.92
N ALA A 486 16.84 -3.16 -7.87
CA ALA A 486 16.24 -4.29 -8.56
C ALA A 486 15.39 -3.79 -9.75
N ILE A 487 15.60 -4.32 -10.95
CA ILE A 487 14.98 -3.86 -12.19
C ILE A 487 14.33 -5.05 -12.90
N TYR A 488 13.00 -5.04 -12.96
CA TYR A 488 12.21 -6.13 -13.53
C TYR A 488 11.27 -5.63 -14.61
N ASN A 489 11.33 -6.25 -15.79
CA ASN A 489 10.45 -5.93 -16.90
C ASN A 489 10.43 -4.42 -17.23
N CYS A 490 11.60 -3.77 -17.29
CA CYS A 490 11.69 -2.33 -17.53
C CYS A 490 12.32 -2.05 -18.90
N THR A 491 12.04 -0.87 -19.44
CA THR A 491 12.65 -0.40 -20.70
C THR A 491 13.36 0.93 -20.48
N PHE A 492 14.65 0.99 -20.80
CA PHE A 492 15.50 2.18 -20.78
C PHE A 492 15.91 2.54 -22.21
N PHE A 493 15.43 3.68 -22.70
CA PHE A 493 15.70 4.11 -24.06
C PHE A 493 16.13 5.57 -24.16
N GLY A 494 17.19 5.83 -24.92
CA GLY A 494 17.62 7.19 -25.25
C GLY A 494 18.16 8.00 -24.06
N ASN A 495 18.37 7.38 -22.90
CA ASN A 495 18.96 8.07 -21.75
C ASN A 495 20.43 8.39 -22.04
N SER A 496 20.94 9.48 -21.44
CA SER A 496 22.29 9.93 -21.73
C SER A 496 23.07 10.42 -20.52
N ALA A 497 24.35 10.08 -20.46
CA ALA A 497 25.29 10.56 -19.46
C ALA A 497 26.51 11.17 -20.15
N LYS A 498 27.21 12.07 -19.47
CA LYS A 498 28.45 12.63 -20.01
C LYS A 498 29.57 11.60 -20.03
N THR A 499 29.76 10.85 -18.95
CA THR A 499 30.95 10.01 -18.75
C THR A 499 30.63 8.53 -18.95
N ASN A 500 29.98 7.88 -17.98
CA ASN A 500 29.70 6.44 -17.98
C ASN A 500 28.22 6.13 -17.75
N GLY A 501 27.75 4.99 -18.27
CA GLY A 501 26.44 4.44 -17.96
C GLY A 501 25.30 5.33 -18.45
N GLY A 502 25.06 5.33 -19.76
CA GLY A 502 24.02 6.17 -20.36
C GLY A 502 22.62 5.92 -19.80
N ALA A 503 22.34 4.70 -19.31
CA ALA A 503 21.16 4.42 -18.50
C ALA A 503 21.51 4.28 -17.01
N LEU A 504 22.37 3.34 -16.65
CA LEU A 504 22.64 2.97 -15.26
C LEU A 504 24.13 3.08 -14.93
N PHE A 505 24.44 3.70 -13.80
CA PHE A 505 25.76 3.64 -13.19
C PHE A 505 25.70 3.23 -11.72
N LEU A 506 26.58 2.33 -11.28
CA LEU A 506 26.70 1.92 -9.88
C LEU A 506 28.08 2.26 -9.30
N HIS A 507 28.08 2.95 -8.16
CA HIS A 507 29.26 3.23 -7.34
C HIS A 507 29.10 2.58 -5.97
N LYS A 508 29.99 1.63 -5.61
CA LYS A 508 29.92 0.87 -4.35
C LYS A 508 28.54 0.27 -4.06
N SER A 509 27.81 -0.14 -5.08
CA SER A 509 26.38 -0.48 -5.00
C SER A 509 26.06 -1.71 -5.85
N ASN A 510 24.86 -2.28 -5.68
CA ASN A 510 24.50 -3.51 -6.42
C ASN A 510 23.23 -3.35 -7.24
N ALA A 511 23.12 -4.13 -8.31
CA ALA A 511 21.86 -4.30 -9.03
C ALA A 511 21.57 -5.74 -9.47
N ASP A 512 20.27 -6.04 -9.57
CA ASP A 512 19.72 -7.23 -10.20
C ASP A 512 18.78 -6.79 -11.33
N ILE A 513 18.99 -7.32 -12.53
CA ILE A 513 18.26 -6.92 -13.75
C ILE A 513 17.72 -8.15 -14.45
N VAL A 514 16.40 -8.23 -14.61
CA VAL A 514 15.74 -9.34 -15.29
C VAL A 514 14.66 -8.85 -16.25
N ASN A 515 14.51 -9.53 -17.39
CA ASN A 515 13.47 -9.26 -18.38
C ASN A 515 13.44 -7.81 -18.88
N SER A 516 14.58 -7.13 -18.94
CA SER A 516 14.59 -5.68 -19.20
C SER A 516 15.29 -5.35 -20.52
N ILE A 517 14.94 -4.20 -21.11
CA ILE A 517 15.54 -3.70 -22.34
C ILE A 517 16.33 -2.42 -22.06
N PHE A 518 17.61 -2.40 -22.42
CA PHE A 518 18.49 -1.23 -22.42
C PHE A 518 18.98 -0.98 -23.85
N TRP A 519 18.43 0.05 -24.49
CA TRP A 519 18.71 0.30 -25.90
C TRP A 519 18.88 1.77 -26.23
N ASN A 520 19.88 2.08 -27.05
CA ASN A 520 20.15 3.43 -27.55
C ASN A 520 20.41 4.44 -26.42
N ASN A 521 20.89 3.97 -25.26
CA ASN A 521 21.40 4.87 -24.23
C ASN A 521 22.83 5.29 -24.61
N LYS A 522 23.26 6.46 -24.15
CA LYS A 522 24.49 7.11 -24.65
C LYS A 522 25.36 7.63 -23.53
N ALA A 523 26.64 7.31 -23.58
CA ALA A 523 27.67 7.92 -22.74
C ALA A 523 29.00 7.97 -23.50
N THR A 524 29.94 8.81 -23.06
CA THR A 524 31.27 8.90 -23.70
C THR A 524 32.01 7.55 -23.59
N GLN A 525 31.82 6.85 -22.49
CA GLN A 525 32.33 5.52 -22.18
C GLN A 525 31.13 4.67 -21.74
N GLU A 526 31.09 3.39 -22.13
CA GLU A 526 30.08 2.41 -21.68
C GLU A 526 28.62 2.92 -21.76
N SER A 527 28.04 2.83 -22.96
CA SER A 527 26.83 3.57 -23.31
C SER A 527 25.55 3.12 -22.61
N GLU A 528 25.42 1.84 -22.23
CA GLU A 528 24.21 1.31 -21.61
C GLU A 528 24.30 1.29 -20.08
N ILE A 529 25.14 0.39 -19.54
CA ILE A 529 25.33 0.15 -18.11
C ILE A 529 26.82 0.20 -17.78
N SER A 530 27.16 0.77 -16.62
CA SER A 530 28.53 0.83 -16.13
C SER A 530 28.56 0.68 -14.60
N ILE A 531 29.61 0.07 -14.06
CA ILE A 531 29.78 -0.18 -12.62
C ILE A 531 31.23 0.07 -12.20
N ASP A 532 31.47 0.45 -10.95
CA ASP A 532 32.83 0.49 -10.38
C ASP A 532 33.32 -0.88 -9.85
N GLU A 533 34.59 -0.95 -9.47
CA GLU A 533 35.23 -2.19 -8.97
C GLU A 533 34.64 -2.71 -7.64
N LEU A 534 33.89 -1.89 -6.92
CA LEU A 534 33.29 -2.22 -5.62
C LEU A 534 31.82 -2.60 -5.75
N SER A 535 31.26 -2.51 -6.95
CA SER A 535 29.88 -2.77 -7.28
C SER A 535 29.68 -4.18 -7.82
N LYS A 536 28.44 -4.68 -7.77
CA LYS A 536 28.06 -5.97 -8.36
C LYS A 536 26.80 -5.82 -9.17
N ILE A 537 26.70 -6.60 -10.23
CA ILE A 537 25.53 -6.64 -11.07
C ILE A 537 25.26 -8.08 -11.50
N ASP A 538 24.01 -8.50 -11.40
CA ASP A 538 23.50 -9.71 -12.04
C ASP A 538 22.48 -9.31 -13.09
N VAL A 539 22.59 -9.91 -14.28
CA VAL A 539 21.72 -9.60 -15.42
C VAL A 539 21.33 -10.91 -16.07
N SER A 540 20.03 -11.14 -16.22
CA SER A 540 19.52 -12.30 -16.93
C SER A 540 18.30 -11.96 -17.77
N PHE A 541 18.06 -12.74 -18.82
CA PHE A 541 16.92 -12.61 -19.72
C PHE A 541 16.66 -11.16 -20.15
N SER A 542 17.70 -10.41 -20.49
CA SER A 542 17.59 -8.98 -20.81
C SER A 542 18.28 -8.64 -22.15
N THR A 543 17.74 -7.64 -22.83
CA THR A 543 18.29 -7.12 -24.09
C THR A 543 19.12 -5.88 -23.81
N ILE A 544 20.44 -5.96 -24.01
CA ILE A 544 21.36 -4.86 -23.72
C ILE A 544 22.33 -4.68 -24.88
N LYS A 545 22.36 -3.47 -25.44
CA LYS A 545 23.23 -3.15 -26.56
C LYS A 545 24.72 -3.32 -26.21
N GLY A 546 25.45 -4.04 -27.05
CA GLY A 546 26.88 -4.34 -26.83
C GLY A 546 27.14 -5.59 -25.98
N TYR A 547 26.09 -6.39 -25.74
CA TYR A 547 26.05 -7.68 -25.06
C TYR A 547 26.51 -7.66 -23.59
N PHE A 548 25.63 -8.12 -22.70
CA PHE A 548 25.90 -8.26 -21.27
C PHE A 548 25.93 -9.74 -20.89
N PHE A 549 27.02 -10.21 -20.27
CA PHE A 549 27.13 -11.61 -19.89
C PHE A 549 26.06 -12.01 -18.87
N GLY A 550 25.39 -13.13 -19.10
CA GLY A 550 24.36 -13.63 -18.21
C GLY A 550 23.43 -14.62 -18.92
N HIS A 551 22.67 -15.40 -18.16
CA HIS A 551 21.79 -16.41 -18.72
C HIS A 551 20.60 -15.75 -19.43
N GLY A 552 20.37 -16.11 -20.70
CA GLY A 552 19.21 -15.62 -21.47
C GLY A 552 19.34 -14.18 -21.99
N ASN A 553 20.46 -13.49 -21.79
CA ASN A 553 20.65 -12.14 -22.34
C ASN A 553 20.90 -12.16 -23.84
N ILE A 554 20.41 -11.12 -24.52
CA ILE A 554 20.58 -10.91 -25.97
C ILE A 554 21.09 -9.50 -26.27
N ASP A 555 21.66 -9.31 -27.46
CA ASP A 555 22.17 -8.03 -28.00
C ASP A 555 21.58 -7.79 -29.40
N ASP A 556 20.27 -7.99 -29.52
CA ASP A 556 19.54 -7.78 -30.76
C ASP A 556 18.60 -6.57 -30.62
N ASP A 557 18.38 -5.86 -31.72
CA ASP A 557 17.51 -4.68 -31.72
C ASP A 557 16.09 -5.07 -31.26
N PRO A 558 15.56 -4.46 -30.18
CA PRO A 558 14.23 -4.76 -29.66
C PRO A 558 13.11 -4.43 -30.67
N ASN A 559 13.41 -3.72 -31.76
CA ASN A 559 12.49 -3.49 -32.88
C ASN A 559 11.17 -2.84 -32.43
N PHE A 560 11.28 -1.73 -31.69
CA PHE A 560 10.15 -0.93 -31.23
C PHE A 560 9.34 -0.32 -32.39
N ILE A 561 8.03 -0.14 -32.20
CA ILE A 561 7.10 0.36 -33.23
C ILE A 561 7.44 1.77 -33.71
N ASP A 562 7.61 2.74 -32.81
CA ASP A 562 7.95 4.12 -33.19
C ASP A 562 8.50 4.92 -31.99
N PRO A 563 9.79 4.76 -31.65
CA PRO A 563 10.39 5.49 -30.53
C PRO A 563 10.33 7.02 -30.67
N ASP A 564 10.36 7.56 -31.89
CA ASP A 564 10.31 9.01 -32.12
C ASP A 564 8.93 9.60 -31.77
N ALA A 565 7.89 8.77 -31.81
CA ALA A 565 6.53 9.09 -31.35
C ALA A 565 6.22 8.54 -29.94
N ASP A 566 7.24 8.19 -29.15
CA ASP A 566 7.13 7.57 -27.82
C ASP A 566 6.39 6.22 -27.77
N ASN A 567 6.36 5.48 -28.89
CA ASN A 567 5.77 4.16 -28.94
C ASN A 567 6.84 3.07 -28.84
N TYR A 568 7.03 2.59 -27.61
CA TYR A 568 8.01 1.56 -27.24
C TYR A 568 7.41 0.16 -27.14
N HIS A 569 6.22 -0.08 -27.73
CA HIS A 569 5.73 -1.45 -27.91
C HIS A 569 6.62 -2.18 -28.92
N LEU A 570 6.72 -3.50 -28.77
CA LEU A 570 7.49 -4.37 -29.65
C LEU A 570 6.74 -4.58 -30.97
N ARG A 571 7.46 -4.61 -32.10
CA ARG A 571 6.91 -5.17 -33.34
C ARG A 571 6.89 -6.69 -33.28
N VAL A 572 6.02 -7.30 -34.08
CA VAL A 572 5.81 -8.76 -34.18
C VAL A 572 7.07 -9.61 -34.40
N ASN A 573 8.14 -9.04 -34.95
CA ASN A 573 9.42 -9.73 -35.19
C ASN A 573 10.51 -9.33 -34.21
N SER A 574 10.12 -8.77 -33.06
CA SER A 574 11.08 -8.40 -32.03
C SER A 574 11.74 -9.65 -31.45
N PRO A 575 13.06 -9.65 -31.26
CA PRO A 575 13.77 -10.73 -30.58
C PRO A 575 13.45 -10.79 -29.08
N CYS A 576 12.79 -9.77 -28.53
CA CYS A 576 12.42 -9.66 -27.12
C CYS A 576 11.10 -10.37 -26.78
N ILE A 577 10.39 -10.91 -27.77
CA ILE A 577 9.07 -11.55 -27.57
C ILE A 577 9.24 -12.98 -27.07
N ASN A 578 8.50 -13.36 -26.01
CA ASN A 578 8.41 -14.69 -25.40
C ASN A 578 9.75 -15.30 -24.96
N VAL A 579 10.74 -14.47 -24.63
CA VAL A 579 12.10 -14.92 -24.26
C VAL A 579 12.51 -14.53 -22.84
N GLY A 580 11.60 -13.91 -22.07
CA GLY A 580 11.78 -13.58 -20.66
C GLY A 580 11.67 -14.78 -19.72
N SER A 581 12.12 -14.60 -18.49
CA SER A 581 12.02 -15.57 -17.40
C SER A 581 10.73 -15.44 -16.60
N GLU A 582 10.15 -16.59 -16.28
CA GLU A 582 9.00 -16.73 -15.37
C GLU A 582 9.39 -16.93 -13.90
N LYS A 583 10.68 -17.13 -13.61
CA LYS A 583 11.15 -17.54 -12.27
C LYS A 583 11.40 -16.36 -11.33
N ILE A 584 10.73 -15.25 -11.56
CA ILE A 584 10.87 -14.06 -10.72
C ILE A 584 9.70 -14.06 -9.74
N GLU A 585 9.99 -14.04 -8.43
CA GLU A 585 8.97 -14.03 -7.37
C GLU A 585 8.04 -12.80 -7.42
N ARG A 586 8.35 -11.83 -8.30
CA ARG A 586 7.74 -10.49 -8.37
C ARG A 586 7.20 -10.13 -9.76
N ILE A 587 6.82 -11.12 -10.57
CA ILE A 587 6.09 -10.83 -11.82
C ILE A 587 4.73 -10.24 -11.44
N ASP A 588 4.55 -8.96 -11.76
CA ASP A 588 3.22 -8.36 -11.82
C ASP A 588 2.45 -9.05 -12.96
N PHE A 589 1.18 -9.35 -12.73
CA PHE A 589 0.36 -10.06 -13.71
C PHE A 589 0.05 -9.19 -14.92
N SER A 590 0.26 -7.87 -14.84
CA SER A 590 0.08 -6.94 -15.95
C SER A 590 1.35 -6.14 -16.30
N ASP A 591 1.46 -5.72 -17.56
CA ASP A 591 2.48 -4.81 -18.08
C ASP A 591 2.13 -3.32 -17.83
N LEU A 592 2.96 -2.40 -18.36
CA LEU A 592 2.74 -0.96 -18.23
C LEU A 592 1.44 -0.47 -18.91
N SER A 593 0.95 -1.18 -19.92
CA SER A 593 -0.33 -0.93 -20.59
C SER A 593 -1.51 -1.63 -19.92
N SER A 594 -1.30 -2.24 -18.75
CA SER A 594 -2.27 -3.06 -18.02
C SER A 594 -2.69 -4.34 -18.76
N ASN A 595 -1.94 -4.79 -19.77
CA ASN A 595 -2.17 -6.07 -20.41
C ASN A 595 -1.58 -7.19 -19.58
N LEU A 596 -2.23 -8.37 -19.57
CA LEU A 596 -1.72 -9.50 -18.80
C LEU A 596 -0.42 -10.06 -19.39
N ARG A 597 0.54 -10.37 -18.51
CA ARG A 597 1.74 -11.15 -18.84
C ARG A 597 1.40 -12.63 -18.90
N GLN A 598 1.67 -13.27 -20.03
CA GLN A 598 1.27 -14.66 -20.25
C GLN A 598 2.32 -15.63 -19.70
N LYS A 599 1.89 -16.56 -18.85
CA LYS A 599 2.75 -17.65 -18.37
C LYS A 599 3.22 -18.49 -19.56
N GLY A 600 4.52 -18.80 -19.65
CA GLY A 600 5.14 -19.45 -20.82
C GLY A 600 5.77 -18.48 -21.82
N ARG A 601 5.47 -17.18 -21.73
CA ARG A 601 5.50 -16.24 -22.85
C ARG A 601 5.79 -14.79 -22.43
N ILE A 602 6.59 -14.61 -21.37
CA ILE A 602 6.91 -13.26 -20.89
C ILE A 602 7.86 -12.58 -21.87
N ASP A 603 7.55 -11.35 -22.25
CA ASP A 603 8.41 -10.52 -23.07
C ASP A 603 9.45 -9.78 -22.21
N MET A 604 10.61 -9.50 -22.80
CA MET A 604 11.53 -8.55 -22.19
C MET A 604 10.98 -7.12 -22.39
N GLY A 605 11.03 -6.31 -21.33
CA GLY A 605 10.68 -4.90 -21.33
C GLY A 605 9.37 -4.56 -20.61
N ALA A 606 9.04 -3.27 -20.63
CA ALA A 606 7.89 -2.69 -19.93
C ALA A 606 6.53 -3.08 -20.50
N TYR A 607 6.48 -3.53 -21.75
CA TYR A 607 5.26 -3.89 -22.46
C TYR A 607 5.28 -5.36 -22.85
N GLU A 608 4.13 -6.01 -22.73
CA GLU A 608 3.87 -7.35 -23.25
C GLU A 608 3.24 -7.22 -24.64
N PHE A 609 3.80 -7.92 -25.61
CA PHE A 609 3.29 -7.98 -26.97
C PHE A 609 1.95 -8.70 -27.02
N GLN A 610 0.90 -7.94 -27.35
CA GLN A 610 -0.45 -8.46 -27.47
C GLN A 610 -0.68 -9.06 -28.87
N ASN A 611 -0.72 -10.39 -28.94
CA ASN A 611 -1.12 -11.12 -30.15
C ASN A 611 -2.65 -11.26 -30.21
N THR A 612 -3.32 -10.47 -31.05
CA THR A 612 -4.74 -10.67 -31.35
C THR A 612 -4.93 -11.38 -32.68
N PHE A 613 -5.88 -12.33 -32.70
CA PHE A 613 -6.33 -12.99 -33.92
C PHE A 613 -7.85 -13.14 -33.88
N GLU A 614 -8.48 -12.97 -35.04
CA GLU A 614 -9.91 -12.94 -35.22
C GLU A 614 -10.33 -13.86 -36.37
N ILE A 615 -11.33 -14.72 -36.16
CA ILE A 615 -12.09 -15.29 -37.26
C ILE A 615 -13.10 -14.23 -37.71
N ILE A 616 -12.92 -13.72 -38.92
CA ILE A 616 -13.84 -12.81 -39.58
C ILE A 616 -15.08 -13.60 -40.01
N LYS A 617 -16.26 -13.01 -39.79
CA LYS A 617 -17.56 -13.55 -40.18
C LYS A 617 -17.52 -14.20 -41.57
N PRO A 618 -17.81 -15.50 -41.66
CA PRO A 618 -17.95 -16.20 -42.92
C PRO A 618 -19.00 -15.59 -43.85
N ASN A 619 -18.61 -15.42 -45.11
CA ASN A 619 -19.52 -15.05 -46.18
C ASN A 619 -20.19 -16.32 -46.71
N ILE A 620 -21.53 -16.34 -46.72
CA ILE A 620 -22.29 -17.44 -47.34
C ILE A 620 -22.04 -17.39 -48.84
N ILE A 621 -21.53 -18.48 -49.39
CA ILE A 621 -21.23 -18.60 -50.82
C ILE A 621 -22.44 -19.22 -51.53
N ASN A 622 -22.91 -20.36 -51.04
CA ASN A 622 -24.01 -21.09 -51.65
C ASN A 622 -24.89 -21.78 -50.60
N ILE A 623 -26.18 -21.84 -50.92
CA ILE A 623 -27.17 -22.66 -50.22
C ILE A 623 -27.67 -23.69 -51.24
N HIS A 624 -27.45 -24.97 -50.95
CA HIS A 624 -27.98 -26.08 -51.72
C HIS A 624 -28.98 -26.86 -50.85
N ASP A 625 -29.82 -27.68 -51.49
CA ASP A 625 -30.88 -28.48 -50.85
C ASP A 625 -30.40 -29.54 -49.83
N ASN A 626 -29.15 -29.47 -49.31
CA ASN A 626 -28.58 -30.41 -48.34
C ASN A 626 -27.40 -29.86 -47.49
N LYS A 627 -26.90 -28.63 -47.75
CA LYS A 627 -25.73 -28.04 -47.03
C LYS A 627 -25.61 -26.53 -47.26
N ILE A 628 -25.00 -25.83 -46.30
CA ILE A 628 -24.55 -24.45 -46.47
C ILE A 628 -23.03 -24.45 -46.69
N GLU A 629 -22.59 -23.82 -47.78
CA GLU A 629 -21.18 -23.56 -48.06
C GLU A 629 -20.87 -22.09 -47.76
N ALA A 630 -19.94 -21.88 -46.84
CA ALA A 630 -19.48 -20.55 -46.47
C ALA A 630 -17.94 -20.48 -46.52
N GLN A 631 -17.42 -19.27 -46.68
CA GLN A 631 -15.99 -19.00 -46.58
C GLN A 631 -15.73 -18.09 -45.40
N GLY A 632 -15.05 -18.63 -44.40
CA GLY A 632 -14.48 -17.89 -43.29
C GLY A 632 -13.11 -17.35 -43.63
N SER A 633 -12.62 -16.44 -42.80
CA SER A 633 -11.22 -16.02 -42.89
C SER A 633 -10.67 -15.75 -41.50
N ILE A 634 -9.41 -16.08 -41.27
CA ILE A 634 -8.70 -15.78 -40.01
C ILE A 634 -7.78 -14.61 -40.29
N SER A 635 -7.95 -13.54 -39.53
CA SER A 635 -7.06 -12.39 -39.52
C SER A 635 -6.21 -12.38 -38.25
N ILE A 636 -4.94 -12.02 -38.38
CA ILE A 636 -4.09 -11.64 -37.26
C ILE A 636 -3.87 -10.13 -37.30
N SER A 637 -3.70 -9.50 -36.13
CA SER A 637 -3.50 -8.06 -36.04
C SER A 637 -2.18 -7.58 -36.62
N ASN A 638 -1.17 -8.46 -36.72
CA ASN A 638 0.16 -8.15 -37.22
C ASN A 638 0.63 -9.20 -38.23
N GLN A 639 1.34 -8.82 -39.29
CA GLN A 639 1.89 -9.76 -40.27
C GLN A 639 2.90 -10.72 -39.62
N ALA A 640 2.76 -12.01 -39.86
CA ALA A 640 3.72 -13.01 -39.39
C ALA A 640 5.00 -13.01 -40.27
N ALA A 641 6.19 -13.14 -39.66
CA ALA A 641 7.46 -13.29 -40.39
C ALA A 641 7.72 -14.70 -40.94
N HIS A 642 6.93 -15.67 -40.52
CA HIS A 642 7.01 -17.05 -40.95
C HIS A 642 5.59 -17.59 -41.16
N ASP A 643 5.49 -18.72 -41.87
CA ASP A 643 4.22 -19.39 -42.06
C ASP A 643 3.65 -19.84 -40.71
N LEU A 644 2.44 -19.40 -40.38
CA LEU A 644 1.73 -19.82 -39.17
C LEU A 644 0.77 -20.96 -39.51
N ILE A 645 0.74 -21.99 -38.67
CA ILE A 645 -0.23 -23.08 -38.78
C ILE A 645 -1.40 -22.78 -37.86
N VAL A 646 -2.56 -22.52 -38.45
CA VAL A 646 -3.83 -22.37 -37.72
C VAL A 646 -4.51 -23.73 -37.65
N SER A 647 -4.64 -24.27 -36.44
CA SER A 647 -5.44 -25.47 -36.21
C SER A 647 -6.90 -25.08 -36.00
N LEU A 648 -7.82 -25.72 -36.72
CA LEU A 648 -9.25 -25.51 -36.58
C LEU A 648 -9.93 -26.78 -36.06
N LYS A 649 -10.79 -26.63 -35.05
CA LYS A 649 -11.55 -27.74 -34.47
C LYS A 649 -13.01 -27.37 -34.28
N SER A 650 -13.89 -28.31 -34.62
CA SER A 650 -15.31 -28.30 -34.27
C SER A 650 -15.79 -29.75 -34.17
N GLU A 651 -16.69 -30.03 -33.23
CA GLU A 651 -17.28 -31.37 -33.08
C GLU A 651 -18.39 -31.63 -34.12
N THR A 652 -18.92 -30.57 -34.73
CA THR A 652 -20.16 -30.61 -35.52
C THR A 652 -20.02 -29.97 -36.91
N ILE A 653 -19.17 -28.94 -37.07
CA ILE A 653 -18.94 -28.27 -38.36
C ILE A 653 -17.76 -28.90 -39.08
N ASN A 654 -17.89 -29.15 -40.38
CA ASN A 654 -16.79 -29.64 -41.20
C ASN A 654 -15.83 -28.48 -41.52
N LEU A 655 -14.61 -28.56 -40.98
CA LEU A 655 -13.53 -27.60 -41.12
C LEU A 655 -12.26 -28.27 -41.69
N PRO A 656 -11.39 -27.53 -42.39
CA PRO A 656 -10.05 -28.02 -42.67
C PRO A 656 -9.28 -28.17 -41.35
N LEU A 657 -8.64 -29.32 -41.13
CA LEU A 657 -7.90 -29.64 -39.89
C LEU A 657 -6.81 -28.60 -39.55
N SER A 658 -6.19 -28.02 -40.57
CA SER A 658 -5.18 -26.98 -40.44
C SER A 658 -5.18 -26.06 -41.65
N LEU A 659 -4.84 -24.79 -41.43
CA LEU A 659 -4.59 -23.78 -42.46
C LEU A 659 -3.18 -23.22 -42.30
N THR A 660 -2.51 -22.93 -43.40
CA THR A 660 -1.26 -22.18 -43.38
C THR A 660 -1.56 -20.72 -43.69
N LEU A 661 -1.23 -19.82 -42.77
CA LEU A 661 -1.18 -18.39 -43.02
C LEU A 661 0.26 -18.04 -43.45
N PRO A 662 0.51 -17.75 -44.73
CA PRO A 662 1.87 -17.54 -45.22
C PRO A 662 2.51 -16.29 -44.61
N SER A 663 3.85 -16.32 -44.50
CA SER A 663 4.63 -15.15 -44.10
C SER A 663 4.24 -13.88 -44.86
N GLY A 664 4.10 -12.76 -44.15
CA GLY A 664 3.74 -11.45 -44.70
C GLY A 664 2.25 -11.26 -44.98
N ILE A 665 1.41 -12.26 -44.74
CA ILE A 665 -0.04 -12.21 -44.94
C ILE A 665 -0.73 -12.06 -43.58
N THR A 666 -1.67 -11.13 -43.48
CA THR A 666 -2.46 -10.92 -42.25
C THR A 666 -3.77 -11.70 -42.22
N ASN A 667 -4.20 -12.27 -43.34
CA ASN A 667 -5.47 -12.98 -43.43
C ASN A 667 -5.41 -14.21 -44.36
N VAL A 668 -5.93 -15.35 -43.91
CA VAL A 668 -6.16 -16.55 -44.72
C VAL A 668 -7.63 -16.94 -44.74
N SER A 669 -8.17 -17.19 -45.93
CA SER A 669 -9.54 -17.67 -46.11
C SER A 669 -9.62 -19.20 -46.07
N PHE A 670 -10.72 -19.73 -45.57
CA PHE A 670 -11.01 -21.15 -45.53
C PHE A 670 -12.48 -21.44 -45.82
N ASN A 671 -12.75 -22.59 -46.41
CA ASN A 671 -14.11 -23.04 -46.65
C ASN A 671 -14.60 -23.84 -45.45
N LEU A 672 -15.85 -23.64 -45.05
CA LEU A 672 -16.54 -24.43 -44.05
C LEU A 672 -17.87 -24.92 -44.61
N THR A 673 -18.30 -26.10 -44.18
CA THR A 673 -19.58 -26.68 -44.61
C THR A 673 -20.40 -27.03 -43.39
N ILE A 674 -21.64 -26.54 -43.36
CA ILE A 674 -22.63 -26.85 -42.33
C ILE A 674 -23.61 -27.86 -42.92
N PRO A 675 -23.68 -29.10 -42.40
CA PRO A 675 -24.67 -30.09 -42.79
C PRO A 675 -26.11 -29.61 -42.52
N GLU A 676 -27.07 -29.92 -43.40
CA GLU A 676 -28.47 -29.55 -43.17
C GLU A 676 -29.09 -30.24 -41.94
N THR A 677 -28.55 -31.39 -41.49
CA THR A 677 -28.98 -32.06 -40.24
C THR A 677 -28.79 -31.20 -38.99
N LEU A 678 -28.06 -30.09 -39.10
CA LEU A 678 -27.78 -29.11 -38.05
C LEU A 678 -28.63 -27.82 -38.22
N ILE A 679 -29.48 -27.75 -39.24
CA ILE A 679 -30.36 -26.63 -39.53
C ILE A 679 -31.77 -27.02 -39.04
N ASN A 680 -32.05 -26.76 -37.77
CA ASN A 680 -33.35 -27.03 -37.15
C ASN A 680 -34.27 -25.80 -37.22
N GLU A 681 -35.57 -25.98 -36.93
CA GLU A 681 -36.54 -24.87 -36.86
C GLU A 681 -36.28 -23.90 -35.69
N GLU A 682 -35.37 -24.23 -34.77
CA GLU A 682 -34.98 -23.39 -33.63
C GLU A 682 -33.51 -22.92 -33.76
N SER A 683 -33.22 -21.73 -33.22
CA SER A 683 -31.86 -21.16 -33.24
C SER A 683 -30.86 -22.08 -32.54
N THR A 684 -29.82 -22.52 -33.25
CA THR A 684 -28.82 -23.46 -32.72
C THR A 684 -27.43 -22.85 -32.76
N CYS A 685 -26.63 -23.07 -31.70
CA CYS A 685 -25.26 -22.57 -31.55
C CYS A 685 -24.23 -23.68 -31.71
N TYR A 686 -23.15 -23.40 -32.46
CA TYR A 686 -22.06 -24.32 -32.71
C TYR A 686 -20.72 -23.67 -32.34
N THR A 687 -19.85 -24.42 -31.69
CA THR A 687 -18.54 -23.92 -31.28
C THR A 687 -17.47 -24.31 -32.30
N MET A 688 -16.65 -23.33 -32.67
CA MET A 688 -15.39 -23.52 -33.39
C MET A 688 -14.25 -23.00 -32.54
N ILE A 689 -13.15 -23.74 -32.51
CA ILE A 689 -11.93 -23.35 -31.83
C ILE A 689 -10.84 -23.18 -32.90
N ALA A 690 -10.20 -22.02 -32.89
CA ALA A 690 -9.01 -21.77 -33.69
C ALA A 690 -7.82 -21.58 -32.76
N CYS A 691 -6.71 -22.24 -33.08
CA CYS A 691 -5.46 -22.14 -32.33
C CYS A 691 -4.31 -21.80 -33.28
N ILE A 692 -3.53 -20.80 -32.93
CA ILE A 692 -2.24 -20.49 -33.57
C ILE A 692 -1.17 -20.56 -32.49
N GLU A 693 -0.06 -21.22 -32.79
CA GLU A 693 1.10 -21.22 -31.89
C GLU A 693 1.52 -19.77 -31.59
N ASN A 694 1.73 -19.44 -30.31
CA ASN A 694 2.08 -18.10 -29.83
C ASN A 694 0.99 -17.02 -29.87
N TYR A 695 -0.26 -17.39 -30.21
CA TYR A 695 -1.44 -16.54 -30.01
C TYR A 695 -2.30 -17.07 -28.85
N VAL A 696 -3.20 -16.24 -28.33
CA VAL A 696 -4.29 -16.67 -27.43
C VAL A 696 -5.15 -17.72 -28.18
N THR A 697 -5.92 -18.58 -27.50
CA THR A 697 -6.91 -19.43 -28.18
C THR A 697 -8.25 -18.70 -28.22
N SER A 698 -8.89 -18.63 -29.38
CA SER A 698 -10.16 -17.93 -29.56
C SER A 698 -11.23 -18.96 -29.86
N THR A 699 -12.32 -18.84 -29.11
CA THR A 699 -13.52 -19.63 -29.30
C THR A 699 -14.53 -18.78 -30.07
N TYR A 700 -15.19 -19.38 -31.04
CA TYR A 700 -16.20 -18.70 -31.84
C TYR A 700 -17.49 -19.48 -31.77
N VAL A 701 -18.57 -18.75 -31.50
CA VAL A 701 -19.92 -19.30 -31.52
C VAL A 701 -20.55 -18.91 -32.85
N LEU A 702 -20.92 -19.93 -33.59
CA LEU A 702 -21.71 -19.85 -34.79
C LEU A 702 -23.18 -20.07 -34.44
N GLN A 703 -24.02 -19.06 -34.61
CA GLN A 703 -25.47 -19.19 -34.45
C GLN A 703 -26.15 -19.22 -35.82
N ILE A 704 -27.03 -20.19 -36.00
CA ILE A 704 -27.93 -20.28 -37.17
C ILE A 704 -29.35 -20.04 -36.66
N ASP A 705 -30.02 -19.01 -37.19
CA ASP A 705 -31.40 -18.71 -36.82
C ASP A 705 -32.42 -19.45 -37.70
N GLU A 706 -33.70 -19.36 -37.30
CA GLU A 706 -34.85 -19.96 -37.99
C GLU A 706 -35.00 -19.53 -39.46
N ASN A 707 -34.44 -18.37 -39.83
CA ASN A 707 -34.46 -17.82 -41.18
C ASN A 707 -33.21 -18.22 -42.00
N LYS A 708 -32.41 -19.18 -41.49
CA LYS A 708 -31.12 -19.61 -42.06
C LYS A 708 -30.10 -18.47 -42.12
N THR A 709 -30.26 -17.44 -41.30
CA THR A 709 -29.28 -16.38 -41.13
C THR A 709 -28.17 -16.88 -40.22
N ILE A 710 -26.93 -16.57 -40.61
CA ILE A 710 -25.76 -16.99 -39.87
C ILE A 710 -25.12 -15.80 -39.17
N THR A 711 -25.04 -15.90 -37.85
CA THR A 711 -24.38 -14.93 -36.97
C THR A 711 -23.15 -15.57 -36.35
N PHE A 712 -22.04 -14.83 -36.37
CA PHE A 712 -20.77 -15.27 -35.78
C PHE A 712 -20.39 -14.31 -34.67
N THR A 713 -20.13 -14.85 -33.50
CA THR A 713 -19.76 -14.07 -32.32
C THR A 713 -18.49 -14.64 -31.73
N SER A 714 -17.44 -13.83 -31.65
CA SER A 714 -16.22 -14.20 -30.94
C SER A 714 -16.51 -14.27 -29.43
N HIS A 715 -16.01 -15.32 -28.79
CA HIS A 715 -16.01 -15.45 -27.34
C HIS A 715 -14.56 -15.71 -26.92
N ASN A 716 -13.98 -14.79 -26.16
CA ASN A 716 -12.67 -15.02 -25.55
C ASN A 716 -12.92 -15.75 -24.22
N PRO A 717 -12.61 -17.06 -24.10
CA PRO A 717 -12.95 -17.83 -22.91
C PRO A 717 -12.18 -17.39 -21.65
N ASP A 718 -11.13 -16.59 -21.79
CA ASP A 718 -10.24 -16.18 -20.69
C ASP A 718 -10.52 -14.75 -20.15
N TRP A 719 -11.68 -14.15 -20.46
CA TRP A 719 -12.10 -12.87 -19.88
C TRP A 719 -12.94 -13.06 -18.61
N PRO A 720 -12.44 -12.69 -17.41
CA PRO A 720 -13.28 -12.65 -16.21
C PRO A 720 -14.14 -11.38 -16.26
N GLY A 721 -15.36 -11.48 -16.80
CA GLY A 721 -16.24 -10.30 -16.84
C GLY A 721 -17.63 -10.41 -17.46
N TYR A 722 -17.99 -11.51 -18.13
CA TYR A 722 -19.35 -11.66 -18.69
C TYR A 722 -20.01 -12.96 -18.20
N PRO A 723 -21.30 -12.92 -17.83
CA PRO A 723 -21.98 -14.07 -17.27
C PRO A 723 -22.05 -15.20 -18.31
N LEU A 724 -21.54 -16.37 -17.94
CA LEU A 724 -21.83 -17.63 -18.61
C LEU A 724 -23.36 -17.76 -18.72
N LEU A 725 -23.87 -17.79 -19.94
CA LEU A 725 -25.27 -18.08 -20.18
C LEU A 725 -25.48 -19.58 -19.88
N GLU A 726 -25.92 -19.90 -18.66
CA GLU A 726 -26.47 -21.20 -18.33
C GLU A 726 -27.72 -21.44 -19.19
N ILE A 727 -27.62 -22.32 -20.18
CA ILE A 727 -28.80 -22.98 -20.74
C ILE A 727 -29.12 -24.13 -19.79
N THR A 728 -30.14 -23.91 -18.96
CA THR A 728 -30.79 -24.96 -18.20
C THR A 728 -31.55 -25.86 -19.17
N ASP A 729 -31.11 -27.10 -19.34
CA ASP A 729 -31.95 -28.12 -19.93
C ASP A 729 -32.80 -28.75 -18.83
N ASN A 730 -34.12 -28.68 -19.01
CA ASN A 730 -35.10 -29.30 -18.12
C ASN A 730 -35.03 -30.81 -18.34
N ASN A 731 -34.19 -31.52 -17.59
CA ASN A 731 -34.54 -32.85 -17.06
C ASN A 731 -33.58 -33.29 -15.96
N ASN A 732 -34.18 -33.69 -14.82
CA ASN A 732 -33.53 -34.21 -13.63
C ASN A 732 -32.57 -35.39 -13.92
N SER A 733 -31.27 -35.19 -13.72
CA SER A 733 -30.41 -36.13 -12.97
C SER A 733 -29.02 -35.52 -12.73
N THR A 734 -28.72 -35.24 -11.47
CA THR A 734 -27.39 -34.93 -10.95
C THR A 734 -26.44 -36.12 -11.10
N GLU A 735 -25.37 -35.99 -11.89
CA GLU A 735 -24.10 -36.68 -11.61
C GLU A 735 -22.93 -35.70 -11.80
N ASN A 736 -22.11 -35.61 -10.75
CA ASN A 736 -20.89 -34.83 -10.70
C ASN A 736 -19.84 -35.40 -11.67
N MET A 737 -19.15 -34.56 -12.43
CA MET A 737 -17.83 -34.91 -12.96
C MET A 737 -16.80 -33.83 -12.60
N GLU A 738 -15.82 -34.26 -11.82
CA GLU A 738 -14.57 -33.56 -11.51
C GLU A 738 -13.73 -33.42 -12.78
N ILE A 739 -13.22 -32.21 -13.05
CA ILE A 739 -12.25 -31.96 -14.13
C ILE A 739 -10.85 -32.22 -13.58
N TYR A 740 -10.15 -33.20 -14.15
CA TYR A 740 -8.74 -33.45 -13.89
C TYR A 740 -7.87 -32.38 -14.56
N ASN A 741 -7.04 -31.73 -13.76
CA ASN A 741 -5.86 -30.99 -14.19
C ASN A 741 -4.88 -31.96 -14.88
N LEU A 742 -4.48 -31.65 -16.11
CA LEU A 742 -3.38 -32.34 -16.80
C LEU A 742 -2.12 -31.47 -16.68
N ASP A 743 -1.34 -31.76 -15.64
CA ASP A 743 0.03 -31.30 -15.47
C ASP A 743 1.01 -32.26 -16.18
N ASN A 744 2.04 -31.67 -16.76
CA ASN A 744 3.32 -32.20 -17.25
C ASN A 744 3.67 -33.69 -17.01
N SER A 745 3.99 -34.42 -18.08
CA SER A 745 5.24 -35.23 -18.17
C SER A 745 5.44 -35.86 -19.56
N LEU A 746 6.36 -35.31 -20.34
CA LEU A 746 7.10 -36.08 -21.36
C LEU A 746 8.38 -36.56 -20.70
N ASN A 747 8.40 -37.82 -20.29
CA ASN A 747 9.56 -38.70 -20.23
C ASN A 747 9.09 -40.08 -19.73
N ASP A 748 8.72 -40.96 -20.65
CA ASP A 748 9.38 -42.26 -20.72
C ASP A 748 8.89 -43.05 -21.93
N THR A 749 9.84 -43.42 -22.77
CA THR A 749 9.69 -44.45 -23.78
C THR A 749 9.72 -45.81 -23.09
N ASN A 750 8.64 -46.60 -23.18
CA ASN A 750 8.69 -48.01 -23.58
C ASN A 750 7.35 -48.75 -23.37
N SER A 751 6.84 -49.25 -24.50
CA SER A 751 6.40 -50.63 -24.73
C SER A 751 5.21 -51.24 -23.95
N HIS A 752 4.22 -51.65 -24.77
CA HIS A 752 3.42 -52.90 -24.70
C HIS A 752 1.95 -52.82 -24.24
N THR A 753 1.09 -52.71 -25.26
CA THR A 753 -0.08 -53.56 -25.61
C THR A 753 -0.85 -54.38 -24.56
N HIS A 754 -2.18 -54.31 -24.74
CA HIS A 754 -3.31 -55.14 -24.24
C HIS A 754 -3.71 -54.88 -22.78
N LYS A 755 -4.95 -54.50 -22.47
CA LYS A 755 -6.24 -54.91 -23.01
C LYS A 755 -7.32 -53.87 -22.68
#